data_AF-A0A955AIF6-F1
#
_entry.id   AF-A0A955AIF6-F1
#
_cell.length_a   1.000
_cell.length_b   1.000
_cell.length_c   1.000
_cell.angle_alpha   90.00
_cell.angle_beta   90.00
_cell.angle_gamma   90.00
#
_symmetry.space_group_name_H-M   'P 1'
#
loop_
_entity.id
_entity.type
_entity.pdbx_description
1 polymer ?
#
loop_
_entity_poly.entity_id
_entity_poly.type
_entity_poly.pdbx_seq_one_letter_code
_entity_poly.pdbx_strand_id
1 'polypeptide(L)'
;MVRRRWRRVVVGGAMLLCGALHGSAQAGVPLAGFQPLVSITLTDEFKDQNSAETFFLADNAGAPTGGYLSANGSPHFELALLDTGAGASLITDRAHQAFDIDGNQFDGTVSQRLGGATGFFEAIVSDPLGIYATGVGQRTGSSPLAIDTTQMVGQTSVAILSLPPESELPSVLGLPFASQRSTLIHADQPQIFRMDDRTVRTPNITFDELGAGGTGITRRAPIILKPSDQFLQPPPYIFNFENILGGEDLTENPSAPTLTQGGLFLKADFRNDGTALGLQDFFFDTGADVTVLSELNMALLGHDPVLDTPDFTIPITGSGGTLAAVPGFYIDEIRVATIGGTLILTNVPAIALDVTDPSSAGNIVPGILGTNLFAGRNLVIDPNPSIGGGGVGPSLFISDPVTTSHVWAATTATADWHTPNSWNAAGIPDVMWAVTVSPVIAGAQTATVAADSTVWSLNVAGNANDTAKVVVENGATLTTFSGIEVLDGGQLHLSGGNLDAQYVENLGGKISGSGQIEVGNGPIVGQLENRAGTIAPGDGIGSLRIIGGFANRVDGILEFELGGTAEGTYDTIVVDGSAVIEGELHVSLFGLGADAFVPQSGDQFTLISASGAIVEDLDSLTLPLGYNWAVESDGQNLLLLVESTASLKGDYNHNGIVDAADYTVWKDSIGSQVKLDADGNGNGIIDAADYTCWKDNFGQTAGSVTVNSVPEPAAIALLFVPFLLARRWTTAA
;
A
#
# COMPACT_ATOMS: atom_id res chain seq x y z
N MET A 1 19.39 -10.04 -33.86
CA MET A 1 20.83 -10.29 -33.59
C MET A 1 20.90 -11.03 -32.26
N VAL A 2 21.31 -12.30 -32.30
CA VAL A 2 21.54 -13.30 -31.23
C VAL A 2 20.95 -13.02 -29.82
N ARG A 3 19.81 -13.64 -29.48
CA ARG A 3 19.35 -13.81 -28.08
C ARG A 3 20.15 -14.94 -27.42
N ARG A 4 20.93 -14.63 -26.38
CA ARG A 4 21.54 -15.64 -25.49
C ARG A 4 20.52 -16.03 -24.42
N ARG A 5 20.05 -17.28 -24.45
CA ARG A 5 19.32 -17.91 -23.35
C ARG A 5 20.31 -18.23 -22.23
N TRP A 6 20.15 -17.60 -21.07
CA TRP A 6 20.82 -18.04 -19.85
C TRP A 6 20.01 -19.20 -19.26
N ARG A 7 20.59 -20.41 -19.33
CA ARG A 7 20.16 -21.53 -18.49
C ARG A 7 20.69 -21.26 -17.09
N ARG A 8 19.81 -21.07 -16.09
CA ARG A 8 20.20 -21.18 -14.68
C ARG A 8 20.59 -22.65 -14.43
N VAL A 9 21.87 -22.86 -14.17
CA VAL A 9 22.36 -24.13 -13.63
C VAL A 9 22.14 -24.04 -12.13
N VAL A 10 21.27 -24.89 -11.60
CA VAL A 10 21.20 -25.19 -10.17
C VAL A 10 22.52 -25.88 -9.81
N VAL A 11 23.41 -25.17 -9.10
CA VAL A 11 24.54 -25.80 -8.40
C VAL A 11 24.26 -25.66 -6.91
N GLY A 12 23.85 -26.77 -6.30
CA GLY A 12 23.85 -26.91 -4.86
C GLY A 12 25.28 -27.00 -4.31
N GLY A 13 25.47 -26.43 -3.13
CA GLY A 13 26.50 -26.82 -2.18
C GLY A 13 27.81 -26.04 -2.23
N ALA A 14 27.90 -24.99 -1.41
CA ALA A 14 29.09 -24.72 -0.58
C ALA A 14 28.71 -23.80 0.60
N MET A 15 28.30 -24.41 1.72
CA MET A 15 28.48 -23.82 3.05
C MET A 15 29.97 -23.52 3.26
N LEU A 16 30.34 -22.28 3.56
CA LEU A 16 31.55 -21.95 4.33
C LEU A 16 31.42 -20.56 4.98
N LEU A 17 31.32 -20.61 6.31
CA LEU A 17 31.61 -19.58 7.33
C LEU A 17 30.76 -18.30 7.32
N CYS A 18 29.61 -18.39 7.99
CA CYS A 18 29.09 -17.31 8.81
C CYS A 18 30.10 -16.94 9.90
N GLY A 19 30.52 -15.68 9.92
CA GLY A 19 31.42 -15.12 10.92
C GLY A 19 31.42 -13.61 10.86
N ALA A 20 30.51 -13.01 11.64
CA ALA A 20 30.54 -11.63 12.12
C ALA A 20 30.67 -10.50 11.06
N LEU A 21 29.53 -10.09 10.50
CA LEU A 21 29.27 -8.69 10.17
C LEU A 21 27.84 -8.37 10.63
N HIS A 22 27.67 -8.10 11.93
CA HIS A 22 26.56 -7.28 12.40
C HIS A 22 26.89 -5.83 12.01
N GLY A 23 26.81 -5.54 10.72
CA GLY A 23 26.60 -4.18 10.24
C GLY A 23 25.11 -3.95 10.31
N SER A 24 24.67 -2.96 11.08
CA SER A 24 23.32 -2.43 11.02
C SER A 24 22.89 -2.31 9.56
N ALA A 25 21.95 -3.14 9.11
CA ALA A 25 21.25 -2.86 7.87
C ALA A 25 20.61 -1.49 8.09
N GLN A 26 21.16 -0.46 7.45
CA GLN A 26 20.52 0.84 7.42
C GLN A 26 19.16 0.57 6.77
N ALA A 27 18.06 0.80 7.50
CA ALA A 27 16.73 0.66 6.95
C ALA A 27 16.68 1.44 5.63
N GLY A 28 16.28 0.76 4.56
CA GLY A 28 16.12 1.37 3.26
C GLY A 28 15.05 2.47 3.29
N VAL A 29 14.80 3.09 2.15
CA VAL A 29 13.63 3.97 2.04
C VAL A 29 12.37 3.10 2.19
N PRO A 30 11.40 3.48 3.03
CA PRO A 30 10.15 2.73 3.16
C PRO A 30 9.38 2.71 1.84
N LEU A 31 8.55 1.69 1.63
CA LEU A 31 7.70 1.58 0.44
C LEU A 31 6.81 2.83 0.27
N ALA A 32 6.04 3.14 1.32
CA ALA A 32 5.18 4.32 1.39
C ALA A 32 5.71 5.32 2.43
N GLY A 33 5.62 6.60 2.09
CA GLY A 33 5.97 7.72 2.95
C GLY A 33 4.82 8.18 3.83
N PHE A 34 5.09 9.19 4.64
CA PHE A 34 4.07 9.81 5.46
C PHE A 34 3.07 10.58 4.58
N GLN A 35 1.81 10.64 5.01
CA GLN A 35 0.80 11.49 4.36
C GLN A 35 0.61 12.74 5.22
N PRO A 36 0.93 13.95 4.71
CA PRO A 36 0.81 15.18 5.46
C PRO A 36 -0.66 15.63 5.50
N LEU A 37 -1.32 15.43 6.64
CA LEU A 37 -2.74 15.71 6.83
C LEU A 37 -2.89 16.94 7.70
N VAL A 38 -3.70 17.88 7.25
CA VAL A 38 -4.06 19.13 7.92
C VAL A 38 -5.55 19.17 8.20
N SER A 39 -5.98 20.01 9.13
CA SER A 39 -7.40 20.30 9.27
C SER A 39 -7.73 21.61 8.59
N ILE A 40 -8.81 21.62 7.81
CA ILE A 40 -9.35 22.81 7.15
C ILE A 40 -10.71 23.21 7.70
N THR A 41 -11.03 24.49 7.64
CA THR A 41 -12.37 25.06 7.86
C THR A 41 -12.64 26.16 6.83
N LEU A 42 -13.92 26.41 6.54
CA LEU A 42 -14.35 27.40 5.56
C LEU A 42 -15.19 28.51 6.20
N THR A 43 -15.12 29.71 5.64
CA THR A 43 -15.91 30.88 6.06
C THR A 43 -16.47 31.63 4.86
N ASP A 44 -17.46 32.49 5.10
CA ASP A 44 -18.03 33.41 4.10
C ASP A 44 -17.15 34.63 3.76
N GLU A 45 -15.91 34.71 4.25
CA GLU A 45 -15.02 35.86 4.02
C GLU A 45 -14.43 35.87 2.60
N PHE A 46 -14.80 36.89 1.82
CA PHE A 46 -14.19 37.22 0.53
C PHE A 46 -14.29 38.72 0.23
N LYS A 47 -13.49 39.19 -0.73
CA LYS A 47 -13.62 40.54 -1.30
C LYS A 47 -14.71 40.56 -2.37
N ASP A 48 -15.68 41.44 -2.19
CA ASP A 48 -16.64 41.83 -3.23
C ASP A 48 -15.91 42.66 -4.34
N GLN A 49 -16.31 42.47 -5.59
CA GLN A 49 -15.90 43.29 -6.74
C GLN A 49 -16.06 44.80 -6.53
N ASN A 50 -17.02 45.24 -5.70
CA ASN A 50 -17.23 46.66 -5.38
C ASN A 50 -16.27 47.18 -4.30
N SER A 51 -15.64 46.27 -3.56
CA SER A 51 -14.77 46.59 -2.42
C SER A 51 -13.29 46.68 -2.80
N ALA A 52 -12.85 45.96 -3.84
CA ALA A 52 -11.46 45.96 -4.28
C ALA A 52 -11.30 45.58 -5.77
N GLU A 53 -10.43 46.27 -6.50
CA GLU A 53 -10.09 45.92 -7.90
C GLU A 53 -9.35 44.58 -8.03
N THR A 54 -8.86 44.03 -6.91
CA THR A 54 -8.14 42.75 -6.81
C THR A 54 -8.99 41.66 -6.13
N PHE A 55 -10.31 41.78 -6.20
CA PHE A 55 -11.26 40.83 -5.58
C PHE A 55 -11.02 39.37 -5.96
N PHE A 56 -10.44 39.14 -7.14
CA PHE A 56 -10.12 37.83 -7.70
C PHE A 56 -8.76 37.25 -7.27
N LEU A 57 -7.97 37.98 -6.49
CA LEU A 57 -6.70 37.51 -5.94
C LEU A 57 -6.92 37.02 -4.50
N ALA A 58 -6.37 35.84 -4.18
CA ALA A 58 -6.40 35.33 -2.82
C ALA A 58 -5.61 36.24 -1.86
N ASP A 59 -6.18 36.58 -0.70
CA ASP A 59 -5.48 37.36 0.32
C ASP A 59 -5.04 36.47 1.47
N ASN A 60 -3.83 36.71 1.98
CA ASN A 60 -3.32 35.96 3.11
C ASN A 60 -4.02 36.38 4.41
N ALA A 61 -4.53 35.42 5.18
CA ALA A 61 -5.22 35.65 6.44
C ALA A 61 -4.46 35.04 7.62
N GLY A 62 -4.28 35.81 8.70
CA GLY A 62 -3.58 35.35 9.91
C GLY A 62 -4.44 34.56 10.89
N ALA A 63 -5.76 34.57 10.73
CA ALA A 63 -6.74 33.87 11.55
C ALA A 63 -8.08 33.79 10.80
N PRO A 64 -8.97 32.84 11.15
CA PRO A 64 -10.35 32.81 10.65
C PRO A 64 -11.10 34.13 10.90
N THR A 65 -11.68 34.68 9.84
CA THR A 65 -12.60 35.84 9.84
C THR A 65 -13.87 35.50 9.05
N GLY A 66 -14.93 36.30 9.17
CA GLY A 66 -16.24 35.97 8.60
C GLY A 66 -17.06 34.98 9.46
N GLY A 67 -18.24 34.61 8.96
CA GLY A 67 -19.07 33.52 9.48
C GLY A 67 -18.59 32.17 8.96
N TYR A 68 -18.60 31.13 9.81
CA TYR A 68 -18.23 29.78 9.39
C TYR A 68 -19.28 29.17 8.45
N LEU A 69 -18.81 28.48 7.41
CA LEU A 69 -19.68 27.70 6.56
C LEU A 69 -20.04 26.39 7.26
N SER A 70 -21.29 26.30 7.68
CA SER A 70 -21.96 25.08 8.14
C SER A 70 -23.45 25.36 8.31
N ALA A 71 -24.26 24.30 8.41
CA ALA A 71 -25.71 24.44 8.59
C ALA A 71 -26.15 25.22 9.84
N ASN A 72 -25.26 25.43 10.82
CA ASN A 72 -25.55 26.16 12.06
C ASN A 72 -24.60 27.33 12.34
N GLY A 73 -23.72 27.68 11.40
CA GLY A 73 -22.71 28.73 11.56
C GLY A 73 -21.63 28.45 12.62
N SER A 74 -21.53 27.22 13.11
CA SER A 74 -20.42 26.76 13.95
C SER A 74 -19.27 26.26 13.08
N PRO A 75 -18.02 26.29 13.56
CA PRO A 75 -16.91 25.76 12.77
C PRO A 75 -17.08 24.26 12.51
N HIS A 76 -17.08 23.88 11.23
CA HIS A 76 -16.86 22.50 10.79
C HIS A 76 -15.38 22.31 10.45
N PHE A 77 -14.86 21.11 10.67
CA PHE A 77 -13.47 20.77 10.42
C PHE A 77 -13.39 19.50 9.59
N GLU A 78 -12.68 19.62 8.48
CA GLU A 78 -12.41 18.51 7.57
C GLU A 78 -10.91 18.17 7.61
N LEU A 79 -10.59 16.90 7.44
CA LEU A 79 -9.22 16.45 7.27
C LEU A 79 -8.84 16.52 5.80
N ALA A 80 -7.75 17.20 5.45
CA ALA A 80 -7.30 17.36 4.08
C ALA A 80 -5.83 16.94 3.93
N LEU A 81 -5.51 16.33 2.80
CA LEU A 81 -4.12 16.07 2.38
C LEU A 81 -3.49 17.39 1.94
N LEU A 82 -2.33 17.73 2.50
CA LEU A 82 -1.52 18.83 2.01
C LEU A 82 -0.77 18.35 0.77
N ASP A 83 -1.18 18.86 -0.39
CA ASP A 83 -0.70 18.38 -1.67
C ASP A 83 -0.09 19.55 -2.47
N THR A 84 1.24 19.59 -2.52
CA THR A 84 2.00 20.54 -3.34
C THR A 84 1.92 20.24 -4.83
N GLY A 85 1.43 19.07 -5.22
CA GLY A 85 1.17 18.69 -6.60
C GLY A 85 -0.20 19.14 -7.12
N ALA A 86 -1.17 19.36 -6.24
CA ALA A 86 -2.51 19.82 -6.60
C ALA A 86 -2.54 21.33 -6.93
N GLY A 87 -2.91 21.67 -8.17
CA GLY A 87 -2.97 23.06 -8.63
C GLY A 87 -4.11 23.91 -8.01
N ALA A 88 -5.07 23.27 -7.35
CA ALA A 88 -6.21 23.87 -6.65
C ALA A 88 -6.45 23.15 -5.32
N SER A 89 -7.22 23.76 -4.41
CA SER A 89 -7.76 23.07 -3.23
C SER A 89 -9.10 22.39 -3.57
N LEU A 90 -9.32 21.20 -3.00
CA LEU A 90 -10.46 20.35 -3.28
C LEU A 90 -11.12 19.88 -1.97
N ILE A 91 -12.41 19.67 -2.00
CA ILE A 91 -13.16 19.07 -0.88
C ILE A 91 -14.01 17.91 -1.39
N THR A 92 -14.17 16.88 -0.57
CA THR A 92 -15.07 15.77 -0.86
C THR A 92 -16.53 16.23 -0.93
N ASP A 93 -17.39 15.47 -1.62
CA ASP A 93 -18.85 15.68 -1.59
C ASP A 93 -19.40 15.66 -0.15
N ARG A 94 -18.88 14.77 0.70
CA ARG A 94 -19.22 14.73 2.13
C ARG A 94 -18.85 16.02 2.84
N ALA A 95 -17.65 16.56 2.61
CA ALA A 95 -17.21 17.81 3.19
C ALA A 95 -18.04 19.00 2.67
N HIS A 96 -18.33 19.03 1.37
CA HIS A 96 -19.22 20.01 0.75
C HIS A 96 -20.58 20.09 1.48
N GLN A 97 -21.20 18.94 1.72
CA GLN A 97 -22.47 18.86 2.47
C GLN A 97 -22.30 19.27 3.94
N ALA A 98 -21.19 18.91 4.58
CA ALA A 98 -20.94 19.23 5.99
C ALA A 98 -20.65 20.72 6.22
N PHE A 99 -19.98 21.38 5.27
CA PHE A 99 -19.82 22.84 5.23
C PHE A 99 -21.10 23.57 4.79
N ASP A 100 -22.12 22.84 4.31
CA ASP A 100 -23.39 23.40 3.84
C ASP A 100 -23.18 24.50 2.78
N ILE A 101 -22.33 24.23 1.78
CA ILE A 101 -21.93 25.21 0.76
C ILE A 101 -23.16 25.75 0.01
N ASP A 102 -24.05 24.86 -0.44
CA ASP A 102 -25.31 25.20 -1.09
C ASP A 102 -26.22 26.05 -0.18
N GLY A 103 -26.39 25.62 1.09
CA GLY A 103 -27.25 26.33 2.04
C GLY A 103 -26.75 27.74 2.37
N ASN A 104 -25.45 27.96 2.24
CA ASN A 104 -24.79 29.25 2.42
C ASN A 104 -24.63 30.05 1.11
N GLN A 105 -25.13 29.56 -0.03
CA GLN A 105 -25.04 30.21 -1.36
C GLN A 105 -23.60 30.43 -1.83
N PHE A 106 -22.72 29.45 -1.61
CA PHE A 106 -21.37 29.43 -2.19
C PHE A 106 -21.20 28.37 -3.27
N ASP A 107 -22.31 27.75 -3.68
CA ASP A 107 -22.33 26.78 -4.77
C ASP A 107 -22.10 27.45 -6.11
N GLY A 108 -21.42 26.73 -7.01
CA GLY A 108 -21.29 27.16 -8.39
C GLY A 108 -21.84 26.14 -9.36
N THR A 109 -21.93 26.53 -10.62
CA THR A 109 -22.46 25.73 -11.73
C THR A 109 -21.41 25.40 -12.77
N VAL A 110 -20.22 25.98 -12.64
CA VAL A 110 -19.10 25.76 -13.55
C VAL A 110 -18.38 24.47 -13.17
N SER A 111 -18.27 23.57 -14.14
CA SER A 111 -17.45 22.37 -14.03
C SER A 111 -16.04 22.62 -14.53
N GLN A 112 -15.05 22.21 -13.74
CA GLN A 112 -13.65 22.19 -14.10
C GLN A 112 -13.19 20.74 -14.23
N ARG A 113 -12.73 20.37 -15.42
CA ARG A 113 -12.04 19.11 -15.64
C ARG A 113 -10.64 19.17 -15.01
N LEU A 114 -10.32 18.19 -14.16
CA LEU A 114 -9.01 18.02 -13.55
C LEU A 114 -8.36 16.73 -14.02
N GLY A 115 -7.04 16.77 -14.23
CA GLY A 115 -6.22 15.61 -14.57
C GLY A 115 -5.23 15.27 -13.46
N GLY A 116 -4.71 14.06 -13.50
CA GLY A 116 -3.80 13.51 -12.48
C GLY A 116 -3.33 12.11 -12.88
N ALA A 117 -2.70 11.39 -11.95
CA ALA A 117 -1.93 10.18 -12.23
C ALA A 117 -2.72 9.05 -12.93
N THR A 118 -4.03 8.95 -12.69
CA THR A 118 -4.85 7.83 -13.17
C THR A 118 -5.92 8.23 -14.19
N GLY A 119 -6.05 9.52 -14.53
CA GLY A 119 -7.05 10.01 -15.49
C GLY A 119 -7.63 11.37 -15.14
N PHE A 120 -8.94 11.55 -15.32
CA PHE A 120 -9.62 12.83 -15.15
C PHE A 120 -10.96 12.69 -14.43
N PHE A 121 -11.35 13.72 -13.68
CA PHE A 121 -12.71 13.91 -13.18
C PHE A 121 -13.19 15.35 -13.46
N GLU A 122 -14.49 15.55 -13.30
CA GLU A 122 -15.15 16.84 -13.34
C GLU A 122 -15.49 17.25 -11.90
N ALA A 123 -15.12 18.46 -11.50
CA ALA A 123 -15.49 19.02 -10.20
C ALA A 123 -16.10 20.40 -10.34
N ILE A 124 -16.96 20.75 -9.38
CA ILE A 124 -17.72 21.99 -9.40
C ILE A 124 -16.91 23.09 -8.71
N VAL A 125 -16.77 24.22 -9.37
CA VAL A 125 -16.12 25.42 -8.84
C VAL A 125 -17.07 26.10 -7.87
N SER A 126 -16.61 26.39 -6.65
CA SER A 126 -17.36 27.21 -5.69
C SER A 126 -17.22 28.70 -6.00
N ASP A 127 -18.10 29.48 -5.42
CA ASP A 127 -17.89 30.91 -5.26
C ASP A 127 -16.72 31.21 -4.29
N PRO A 128 -16.11 32.40 -4.36
CA PRO A 128 -14.95 32.73 -3.55
C PRO A 128 -15.31 32.80 -2.07
N LEU A 129 -14.53 32.11 -1.25
CA LEU A 129 -14.72 31.97 0.19
C LEU A 129 -13.39 32.09 0.94
N GLY A 130 -13.45 31.99 2.27
CA GLY A 130 -12.27 31.88 3.13
C GLY A 130 -11.95 30.43 3.45
N ILE A 131 -10.70 30.01 3.24
CA ILE A 131 -10.18 28.70 3.64
C ILE A 131 -9.06 28.86 4.66
N TYR A 132 -9.14 28.15 5.77
CA TYR A 132 -8.17 28.21 6.85
C TYR A 132 -7.70 26.82 7.23
N ALA A 133 -6.42 26.69 7.55
CA ALA A 133 -5.79 25.43 7.84
C ALA A 133 -4.83 25.51 9.04
N THR A 134 -4.66 24.38 9.70
CA THR A 134 -3.58 24.14 10.68
C THR A 134 -3.25 22.66 10.74
N GLY A 135 -2.09 22.31 11.30
CA GLY A 135 -1.76 20.92 11.57
C GLY A 135 -2.67 20.33 12.63
N VAL A 136 -2.87 19.03 12.54
CA VAL A 136 -3.81 18.33 13.39
C VAL A 136 -3.31 18.08 14.82
N GLY A 137 -2.10 18.57 15.17
CA GLY A 137 -1.62 18.64 16.54
C GLY A 137 -2.35 19.65 17.41
N GLN A 138 -3.09 20.60 16.81
CA GLN A 138 -3.88 21.62 17.51
C GLN A 138 -5.32 21.17 17.84
N ARG A 139 -5.54 19.85 17.88
CA ARG A 139 -6.85 19.26 18.05
C ARG A 139 -7.35 19.36 19.49
N THR A 140 -8.64 19.65 19.64
CA THR A 140 -9.36 19.64 20.92
C THR A 140 -10.36 18.46 21.04
N GLY A 141 -10.67 17.78 19.93
CA GLY A 141 -11.46 16.55 19.88
C GLY A 141 -11.31 15.79 18.55
N SER A 142 -11.41 14.45 18.55
CA SER A 142 -11.12 13.60 17.39
C SER A 142 -12.33 12.96 16.70
N SER A 143 -13.49 12.91 17.36
CA SER A 143 -14.74 12.42 16.77
C SER A 143 -15.95 13.10 17.44
N PRO A 144 -16.56 14.13 16.80
CA PRO A 144 -16.11 14.76 15.55
C PRO A 144 -14.76 15.50 15.73
N LEU A 145 -14.09 15.77 14.62
CA LEU A 145 -12.88 16.57 14.61
C LEU A 145 -13.17 18.00 15.13
N ALA A 146 -12.39 18.46 16.10
CA ALA A 146 -12.43 19.82 16.62
C ALA A 146 -11.00 20.38 16.76
N ILE A 147 -10.79 21.63 16.36
CA ILE A 147 -9.48 22.31 16.34
C ILE A 147 -9.55 23.62 17.12
N ASP A 148 -8.44 24.01 17.76
CA ASP A 148 -8.26 25.39 18.24
C ASP A 148 -8.10 26.36 17.06
N THR A 149 -9.18 27.09 16.75
CA THR A 149 -9.23 28.04 15.63
C THR A 149 -8.25 29.20 15.77
N THR A 150 -7.72 29.47 16.98
CA THR A 150 -6.70 30.51 17.18
C THR A 150 -5.34 30.14 16.57
N GLN A 151 -5.14 28.88 16.21
CA GLN A 151 -3.91 28.35 15.59
C GLN A 151 -4.02 28.20 14.08
N MET A 152 -5.15 28.60 13.48
CA MET A 152 -5.38 28.50 12.05
C MET A 152 -4.91 29.74 11.31
N VAL A 153 -4.35 29.54 10.13
CA VAL A 153 -4.03 30.60 9.16
C VAL A 153 -4.72 30.27 7.84
N GLY A 154 -4.95 31.26 6.99
CA GLY A 154 -5.85 31.10 5.84
C GLY A 154 -5.53 31.90 4.62
N GLN A 155 -6.42 31.76 3.66
CA GLN A 155 -6.58 32.61 2.50
C GLN A 155 -8.06 32.97 2.33
N THR A 156 -8.35 34.21 1.96
CA THR A 156 -9.70 34.68 1.61
C THR A 156 -9.78 34.97 0.11
N SER A 157 -10.99 35.10 -0.44
CA SER A 157 -11.21 35.20 -1.89
C SER A 157 -10.67 33.98 -2.66
N VAL A 158 -10.94 32.79 -2.13
CA VAL A 158 -10.52 31.51 -2.74
C VAL A 158 -11.73 30.76 -3.28
N ALA A 159 -11.73 30.46 -4.57
CA ALA A 159 -12.69 29.52 -5.17
C ALA A 159 -12.08 28.11 -5.13
N ILE A 160 -12.79 27.15 -4.54
CA ILE A 160 -12.34 25.76 -4.38
C ILE A 160 -13.12 24.83 -5.32
N LEU A 161 -12.76 23.54 -5.31
CA LEU A 161 -13.43 22.52 -6.09
C LEU A 161 -14.16 21.51 -5.20
N SER A 162 -15.43 21.25 -5.49
CA SER A 162 -16.19 20.16 -4.87
C SER A 162 -16.09 18.91 -5.75
N LEU A 163 -15.50 17.85 -5.18
CA LEU A 163 -15.35 16.55 -5.83
C LEU A 163 -16.72 15.88 -6.03
N PRO A 164 -16.90 15.10 -7.10
CA PRO A 164 -18.13 14.35 -7.28
C PRO A 164 -18.21 13.18 -6.28
N PRO A 165 -19.42 12.70 -5.92
CA PRO A 165 -19.62 11.67 -4.88
C PRO A 165 -18.89 10.35 -5.12
N GLU A 166 -18.62 10.00 -6.38
CA GLU A 166 -17.87 8.81 -6.77
C GLU A 166 -16.35 8.93 -6.62
N SER A 167 -15.83 10.11 -6.28
CA SER A 167 -14.39 10.31 -6.11
C SER A 167 -13.88 9.60 -4.85
N GLU A 168 -12.80 8.83 -5.02
CA GLU A 168 -12.07 8.18 -3.91
C GLU A 168 -10.99 9.08 -3.31
N LEU A 169 -10.81 10.30 -3.84
CA LEU A 169 -9.80 11.23 -3.35
C LEU A 169 -10.22 11.85 -2.01
N PRO A 170 -9.29 12.05 -1.07
CA PRO A 170 -9.55 12.85 0.12
C PRO A 170 -9.73 14.33 -0.25
N SER A 171 -10.20 15.13 0.69
CA SER A 171 -10.09 16.59 0.60
C SER A 171 -8.62 16.98 0.50
N VAL A 172 -8.30 18.05 -0.23
CA VAL A 172 -6.93 18.46 -0.55
C VAL A 172 -6.75 19.96 -0.29
N LEU A 173 -5.71 20.31 0.46
CA LEU A 173 -5.20 21.67 0.54
C LEU A 173 -4.04 21.82 -0.46
N GLY A 174 -4.30 22.53 -1.56
CA GLY A 174 -3.42 22.53 -2.71
C GLY A 174 -2.29 23.57 -2.69
N LEU A 175 -1.57 23.61 -3.81
CA LEU A 175 -0.50 24.55 -4.10
C LEU A 175 -0.87 26.03 -3.99
N PRO A 176 -2.11 26.50 -4.24
CA PRO A 176 -2.49 27.90 -3.97
C PRO A 176 -2.23 28.31 -2.53
N PHE A 177 -2.52 27.43 -1.57
CA PHE A 177 -2.23 27.69 -0.17
C PHE A 177 -0.74 27.50 0.13
N ALA A 178 -0.19 26.34 -0.26
CA ALA A 178 1.19 25.97 0.06
C ALA A 178 2.23 26.93 -0.55
N SER A 179 1.93 27.59 -1.67
CA SER A 179 2.80 28.57 -2.31
C SER A 179 2.94 29.89 -1.53
N GLN A 180 1.97 30.20 -0.66
CA GLN A 180 1.91 31.49 0.06
C GLN A 180 2.37 31.38 1.52
N ARG A 181 2.83 30.21 1.94
CA ARG A 181 3.28 29.94 3.32
C ARG A 181 4.56 29.13 3.33
N SER A 182 5.36 29.32 4.37
CA SER A 182 6.40 28.34 4.69
C SER A 182 5.74 27.18 5.43
N THR A 183 5.81 25.98 4.85
CA THR A 183 5.20 24.78 5.44
C THR A 183 6.28 23.99 6.17
N LEU A 184 6.05 23.74 7.46
CA LEU A 184 6.93 22.92 8.28
C LEU A 184 6.23 21.59 8.56
N ILE A 185 6.94 20.50 8.28
CA ILE A 185 6.50 19.13 8.55
C ILE A 185 7.41 18.58 9.65
N HIS A 186 6.84 18.35 10.83
CA HIS A 186 7.51 17.93 12.05
C HIS A 186 7.34 16.42 12.24
N ALA A 187 8.24 15.63 11.63
CA ALA A 187 8.29 14.18 11.84
C ALA A 187 8.70 13.80 13.27
N ASP A 188 9.31 14.71 14.02
CA ASP A 188 9.62 14.55 15.46
C ASP A 188 8.39 14.76 16.36
N GLN A 189 7.25 15.13 15.78
CA GLN A 189 5.98 15.33 16.47
C GLN A 189 4.85 14.53 15.80
N PRO A 190 4.97 13.20 15.69
CA PRO A 190 3.96 12.37 15.04
C PRO A 190 2.61 12.47 15.76
N GLN A 191 1.54 12.58 14.97
CA GLN A 191 0.15 12.58 15.44
C GLN A 191 -0.49 11.24 15.08
N ILE A 192 -1.03 10.55 16.08
CA ILE A 192 -1.77 9.29 15.90
C ILE A 192 -3.08 9.37 16.70
N PHE A 193 -4.22 9.16 16.04
CA PHE A 193 -5.54 9.22 16.67
C PHE A 193 -6.60 8.49 15.83
N ARG A 194 -7.74 8.14 16.44
CA ARG A 194 -8.87 7.50 15.75
C ARG A 194 -9.87 8.53 15.24
N MET A 195 -10.32 8.40 14.00
CA MET A 195 -11.40 9.17 13.37
C MET A 195 -12.19 8.27 12.43
N ASP A 196 -13.52 8.25 12.54
CA ASP A 196 -14.43 7.43 11.72
C ASP A 196 -13.97 5.96 11.55
N ASP A 197 -13.61 5.32 12.67
CA ASP A 197 -13.11 3.93 12.76
C ASP A 197 -11.79 3.62 12.04
N ARG A 198 -11.06 4.64 11.59
CA ARG A 198 -9.72 4.52 11.03
C ARG A 198 -8.68 5.23 11.89
N THR A 199 -7.46 4.70 11.89
CA THR A 199 -6.32 5.36 12.53
C THR A 199 -5.73 6.38 11.56
N VAL A 200 -5.66 7.64 11.99
CA VAL A 200 -4.96 8.72 11.30
C VAL A 200 -3.54 8.82 11.86
N ARG A 201 -2.56 8.92 10.98
CA ARG A 201 -1.12 9.02 11.20
C ARG A 201 -0.58 10.16 10.36
N THR A 202 -0.02 11.18 10.98
CA THR A 202 0.57 12.28 10.21
C THR A 202 1.62 13.01 11.03
N PRO A 203 2.70 13.53 10.42
CA PRO A 203 3.56 14.47 11.13
C PRO A 203 2.74 15.69 11.55
N ASN A 204 3.11 16.35 12.65
CA ASN A 204 2.52 17.65 12.95
C ASN A 204 2.94 18.65 11.85
N ILE A 205 2.03 19.53 11.46
CA ILE A 205 2.27 20.52 10.40
C ILE A 205 2.06 21.91 10.97
N THR A 206 2.97 22.84 10.67
CA THR A 206 2.79 24.25 10.99
C THR A 206 3.02 25.13 9.77
N PHE A 207 2.35 26.27 9.74
CA PHE A 207 2.44 27.22 8.64
C PHE A 207 2.99 28.54 9.15
N ASP A 208 4.17 28.91 8.66
CA ASP A 208 4.84 30.16 8.98
C ASP A 208 4.74 31.16 7.80
N GLU A 209 5.16 32.39 8.04
CA GLU A 209 5.36 33.37 6.98
C GLU A 209 6.49 32.92 6.03
N LEU A 210 6.35 33.27 4.74
CA LEU A 210 7.40 33.01 3.75
C LEU A 210 8.71 33.66 4.18
N GLY A 211 9.83 32.97 3.96
CA GLY A 211 11.15 33.45 4.38
C GLY A 211 11.49 33.23 5.86
N ALA A 212 10.67 32.48 6.60
CA ALA A 212 11.00 32.02 7.95
C ALA A 212 12.31 31.19 8.01
N GLY A 213 12.75 30.66 6.86
CA GLY A 213 13.98 29.89 6.72
C GLY A 213 13.86 28.47 7.27
N GLY A 214 14.99 27.75 7.35
CA GLY A 214 14.99 26.33 7.68
C GLY A 214 14.83 25.97 9.16
N THR A 215 14.49 26.91 10.04
CA THR A 215 14.27 26.68 11.49
C THR A 215 15.36 25.86 12.20
N GLY A 216 16.62 26.07 11.81
CA GLY A 216 17.79 25.36 12.36
C GLY A 216 18.31 24.21 11.48
N ILE A 217 17.54 23.78 10.48
CA ILE A 217 17.97 22.85 9.45
C ILE A 217 18.88 23.58 8.45
N THR A 218 20.08 23.02 8.25
CA THR A 218 21.12 23.64 7.39
C THR A 218 21.21 23.03 6.00
N ARG A 219 20.88 21.74 5.85
CA ARG A 219 20.80 21.08 4.55
C ARG A 219 19.56 21.56 3.81
N ARG A 220 19.75 22.05 2.59
CA ARG A 220 18.63 22.50 1.73
C ARG A 220 18.79 22.06 0.29
N ALA A 221 17.72 21.57 -0.31
CA ALA A 221 17.61 21.37 -1.75
C ALA A 221 17.00 22.64 -2.37
N PRO A 222 17.67 23.30 -3.33
CA PRO A 222 17.05 24.39 -4.07
C PRO A 222 15.80 23.90 -4.81
N ILE A 223 14.66 24.55 -4.59
CA ILE A 223 13.43 24.30 -5.32
C ILE A 223 13.48 25.10 -6.64
N ILE A 224 13.12 24.43 -7.72
CA ILE A 224 12.91 25.07 -9.03
C ILE A 224 11.41 25.24 -9.20
N LEU A 225 10.97 26.49 -9.33
CA LEU A 225 9.58 26.84 -9.58
C LEU A 225 9.33 26.85 -11.08
N LYS A 226 8.33 26.10 -11.57
CA LYS A 226 7.99 26.05 -12.98
C LYS A 226 6.49 26.24 -13.21
N PRO A 227 6.03 27.33 -13.84
CA PRO A 227 6.79 28.55 -14.17
C PRO A 227 6.97 29.46 -12.94
N SER A 228 8.10 30.14 -12.85
CA SER A 228 8.53 30.84 -11.61
C SER A 228 7.71 32.06 -11.25
N ASP A 229 7.10 32.71 -12.25
CA ASP A 229 6.31 33.94 -12.11
C ASP A 229 5.00 33.73 -11.34
N GLN A 230 4.39 32.54 -11.43
CA GLN A 230 3.13 32.19 -10.76
C GLN A 230 3.25 32.25 -9.23
N PHE A 231 4.46 32.06 -8.68
CA PHE A 231 4.73 32.05 -7.24
C PHE A 231 5.08 33.44 -6.68
N LEU A 232 5.16 34.46 -7.55
CA LEU A 232 5.49 35.84 -7.14
C LEU A 232 4.25 36.67 -6.79
N GLN A 233 3.06 36.23 -7.18
CA GLN A 233 1.80 36.94 -6.96
C GLN A 233 0.84 36.04 -6.20
N PRO A 234 -0.15 36.63 -5.49
CA PRO A 234 -1.20 35.82 -4.89
C PRO A 234 -1.98 35.05 -5.98
N PRO A 235 -2.37 33.79 -5.72
CA PRO A 235 -3.10 32.98 -6.69
C PRO A 235 -4.45 33.61 -7.06
N PRO A 236 -4.77 33.75 -8.36
CA PRO A 236 -6.07 34.22 -8.81
C PRO A 236 -7.07 33.07 -8.98
N TYR A 237 -8.36 33.36 -8.82
CA TYR A 237 -9.41 32.64 -9.56
C TYR A 237 -9.78 33.41 -10.82
N ILE A 238 -10.47 32.76 -11.77
CA ILE A 238 -10.94 33.43 -12.98
C ILE A 238 -12.44 33.69 -12.84
N PHE A 239 -12.79 34.94 -12.55
CA PHE A 239 -14.19 35.38 -12.49
C PHE A 239 -14.89 35.20 -13.84
N ASN A 240 -16.22 35.07 -13.81
CA ASN A 240 -16.99 34.82 -15.01
C ASN A 240 -17.28 36.12 -15.79
N PHE A 241 -16.63 36.28 -16.93
CA PHE A 241 -16.83 37.44 -17.80
C PHE A 241 -18.24 37.52 -18.40
N GLU A 242 -18.99 36.41 -18.46
CA GLU A 242 -20.37 36.43 -18.95
C GLU A 242 -21.29 37.22 -18.02
N ASN A 243 -20.97 37.30 -16.72
CA ASN A 243 -21.72 38.06 -15.72
C ASN A 243 -21.72 39.56 -16.03
N ILE A 244 -20.69 40.08 -16.71
CA ILE A 244 -20.64 41.48 -17.17
C ILE A 244 -21.79 41.78 -18.14
N LEU A 245 -22.11 40.84 -19.02
CA LEU A 245 -23.19 40.99 -20.01
C LEU A 245 -24.56 40.65 -19.39
N GLY A 246 -24.58 39.80 -18.38
CA GLY A 246 -25.78 39.38 -17.63
C GLY A 246 -26.25 40.36 -16.55
N GLY A 247 -25.35 41.22 -16.05
CA GLY A 247 -25.63 42.10 -14.91
C GLY A 247 -25.56 41.40 -13.54
N GLU A 248 -24.93 40.24 -13.48
CA GLU A 248 -24.67 39.47 -12.26
C GLU A 248 -23.34 39.89 -11.62
N ASP A 249 -23.10 39.50 -10.36
CA ASP A 249 -21.83 39.76 -9.69
C ASP A 249 -20.68 38.97 -10.33
N LEU A 250 -19.49 39.57 -10.48
CA LEU A 250 -18.32 38.87 -11.01
C LEU A 250 -17.75 37.83 -10.03
N THR A 251 -18.06 37.92 -8.74
CA THR A 251 -17.66 36.90 -7.76
C THR A 251 -18.44 35.60 -7.94
N GLU A 252 -19.65 35.67 -8.50
CA GLU A 252 -20.54 34.52 -8.65
C GLU A 252 -20.15 33.62 -9.81
N ASN A 253 -20.24 32.32 -9.59
CA ASN A 253 -19.93 31.26 -10.54
C ASN A 253 -18.60 31.47 -11.29
N PRO A 254 -17.43 31.54 -10.60
CA PRO A 254 -16.14 31.68 -11.26
C PRO A 254 -15.94 30.66 -12.37
N SER A 255 -15.40 31.12 -13.50
CA SER A 255 -15.10 30.28 -14.67
C SER A 255 -13.93 29.31 -14.45
N ALA A 256 -13.09 29.57 -13.44
CA ALA A 256 -12.06 28.66 -12.97
C ALA A 256 -11.79 28.91 -11.47
N PRO A 257 -11.40 27.87 -10.70
CA PRO A 257 -11.11 28.01 -9.28
C PRO A 257 -9.83 28.83 -9.05
N THR A 258 -9.51 29.08 -7.78
CA THR A 258 -8.21 29.65 -7.41
C THR A 258 -7.12 28.64 -7.74
N LEU A 259 -6.21 29.02 -8.64
CA LEU A 259 -5.23 28.12 -9.24
C LEU A 259 -3.82 28.68 -9.11
N THR A 260 -2.87 27.78 -8.88
CA THR A 260 -1.44 28.04 -9.12
C THR A 260 -0.97 27.09 -10.20
N GLN A 261 -0.74 27.61 -11.41
CA GLN A 261 -0.25 26.80 -12.51
C GLN A 261 1.22 26.43 -12.27
N GLY A 262 1.57 25.16 -12.47
CA GLY A 262 2.94 24.69 -12.38
C GLY A 262 3.21 23.79 -11.18
N GLY A 263 4.44 23.84 -10.67
CA GLY A 263 4.88 22.93 -9.61
C GLY A 263 6.24 23.25 -9.00
N LEU A 264 6.55 22.54 -7.92
CA LEU A 264 7.84 22.56 -7.24
C LEU A 264 8.69 21.42 -7.78
N PHE A 265 9.94 21.70 -8.16
CA PHE A 265 10.84 20.67 -8.70
C PHE A 265 12.16 20.63 -7.93
N LEU A 266 12.72 19.43 -7.78
CA LEU A 266 14.01 19.20 -7.15
C LEU A 266 14.96 18.52 -8.13
N LYS A 267 16.24 18.83 -8.01
CA LYS A 267 17.28 18.16 -8.80
C LYS A 267 17.70 16.86 -8.14
N ALA A 268 17.50 15.73 -8.83
CA ALA A 268 17.90 14.42 -8.36
C ALA A 268 18.52 13.56 -9.48
N ASP A 269 19.26 12.54 -9.07
CA ASP A 269 19.93 11.57 -9.95
C ASP A 269 19.74 10.16 -9.38
N PHE A 270 18.97 9.33 -10.10
CA PHE A 270 18.76 7.93 -9.77
C PHE A 270 19.83 7.06 -10.40
N ARG A 271 20.24 6.02 -9.67
CA ARG A 271 21.26 5.07 -10.07
C ARG A 271 20.82 3.65 -9.78
N ASN A 272 21.10 2.75 -10.71
CA ASN A 272 20.79 1.34 -10.60
C ASN A 272 21.81 0.52 -11.38
N ASP A 273 22.41 -0.50 -10.75
CA ASP A 273 23.40 -1.41 -11.32
C ASP A 273 24.52 -0.67 -12.10
N GLY A 274 25.04 0.41 -11.51
CA GLY A 274 26.10 1.24 -12.09
C GLY A 274 25.65 2.19 -13.22
N THR A 275 24.39 2.15 -13.64
CA THR A 275 23.77 3.12 -14.55
C THR A 275 23.28 4.33 -13.78
N ALA A 276 23.34 5.52 -14.37
CA ALA A 276 22.86 6.77 -13.78
C ALA A 276 22.03 7.55 -14.80
N LEU A 277 20.89 8.09 -14.38
CA LEU A 277 20.08 8.98 -15.22
C LEU A 277 20.73 10.34 -15.45
N GLY A 278 21.67 10.74 -14.57
CA GLY A 278 22.18 12.09 -14.50
C GLY A 278 21.20 13.01 -13.76
N LEU A 279 21.64 14.23 -13.49
CA LEU A 279 20.86 15.19 -12.69
C LEU A 279 19.70 15.74 -13.52
N GLN A 280 18.47 15.39 -13.14
CA GLN A 280 17.23 15.83 -13.78
C GLN A 280 16.33 16.59 -12.80
N ASP A 281 15.32 17.30 -13.31
CA ASP A 281 14.31 17.99 -12.50
C ASP A 281 13.12 17.05 -12.28
N PHE A 282 12.97 16.55 -11.07
CA PHE A 282 11.84 15.72 -10.66
C PHE A 282 10.78 16.57 -9.97
N PHE A 283 9.51 16.25 -10.21
CA PHE A 283 8.40 16.93 -9.56
C PHE A 283 8.39 16.57 -8.07
N PHE A 284 8.29 17.56 -7.19
CA PHE A 284 8.21 17.33 -5.75
C PHE A 284 6.76 17.43 -5.31
N ASP A 285 6.25 16.33 -4.80
CA ASP A 285 4.83 16.15 -4.52
C ASP A 285 4.66 15.57 -3.12
N THR A 286 3.96 16.31 -2.26
CA THR A 286 3.63 15.90 -0.89
C THR A 286 2.35 15.08 -0.83
N GLY A 287 1.55 15.05 -1.89
CA GLY A 287 0.41 14.16 -2.06
C GLY A 287 0.81 12.75 -2.52
N ALA A 288 1.99 12.59 -3.12
CA ALA A 288 2.54 11.29 -3.49
C ALA A 288 3.28 10.66 -2.30
N ASP A 289 2.77 9.54 -1.77
CA ASP A 289 3.45 8.82 -0.69
C ASP A 289 4.59 7.91 -1.18
N VAL A 290 4.57 7.52 -2.46
CA VAL A 290 5.62 6.73 -3.12
C VAL A 290 6.32 7.56 -4.21
N THR A 291 7.59 7.26 -4.45
CA THR A 291 8.34 7.85 -5.58
C THR A 291 7.90 7.23 -6.89
N VAL A 292 7.74 8.06 -7.93
CA VAL A 292 7.36 7.65 -9.28
C VAL A 292 8.50 7.96 -10.25
N LEU A 293 8.81 7.04 -11.14
CA LEU A 293 9.63 7.27 -12.32
C LEU A 293 8.76 7.08 -13.57
N SER A 294 8.99 7.88 -14.60
CA SER A 294 8.39 7.59 -15.91
C SER A 294 8.84 6.22 -16.39
N GLU A 295 8.02 5.56 -17.21
CA GLU A 295 8.35 4.24 -17.75
C GLU A 295 9.68 4.26 -18.51
N LEU A 296 9.95 5.36 -19.22
CA LEU A 296 11.23 5.58 -19.90
C LEU A 296 12.41 5.63 -18.93
N ASN A 297 12.30 6.38 -17.83
CA ASN A 297 13.39 6.50 -16.87
C ASN A 297 13.61 5.18 -16.12
N MET A 298 12.55 4.43 -15.84
CA MET A 298 12.64 3.08 -15.28
C MET A 298 13.41 2.15 -16.23
N ALA A 299 13.06 2.15 -17.52
CA ALA A 299 13.75 1.37 -18.55
C ALA A 299 15.22 1.77 -18.73
N LEU A 300 15.54 3.06 -18.62
CA LEU A 300 16.92 3.55 -18.67
C LEU A 300 17.75 3.10 -17.46
N LEU A 301 17.12 2.82 -16.32
CA LEU A 301 17.75 2.22 -15.13
C LEU A 301 17.84 0.69 -15.19
N GLY A 302 17.39 0.07 -16.28
CA GLY A 302 17.53 -1.36 -16.52
C GLY A 302 16.33 -2.22 -16.11
N HIS A 303 15.19 -1.61 -15.75
CA HIS A 303 13.95 -2.29 -15.45
C HIS A 303 12.91 -2.02 -16.55
N ASP A 304 12.47 -3.04 -17.28
CA ASP A 304 11.38 -2.92 -18.25
C ASP A 304 10.04 -3.12 -17.54
N PRO A 305 9.24 -2.06 -17.31
CA PRO A 305 8.01 -2.15 -16.52
C PRO A 305 6.91 -2.99 -17.17
N VAL A 306 7.08 -3.41 -18.43
CA VAL A 306 6.13 -4.27 -19.15
C VAL A 306 6.60 -5.72 -19.17
N LEU A 307 7.91 -5.96 -19.24
CA LEU A 307 8.47 -7.31 -19.45
C LEU A 307 9.09 -7.93 -18.21
N ASP A 308 9.60 -7.14 -17.29
CA ASP A 308 10.21 -7.64 -16.06
C ASP A 308 9.15 -7.87 -15.00
N THR A 309 9.33 -8.91 -14.18
CA THR A 309 8.53 -9.10 -12.97
C THR A 309 8.86 -7.96 -12.00
N PRO A 310 7.88 -7.16 -11.57
CA PRO A 310 8.14 -6.08 -10.63
C PRO A 310 8.53 -6.64 -9.25
N ASP A 311 9.41 -5.93 -8.53
CA ASP A 311 9.74 -6.29 -7.15
C ASP A 311 8.52 -6.09 -6.24
N PHE A 312 7.69 -5.11 -6.58
CA PHE A 312 6.44 -4.86 -5.90
C PHE A 312 5.36 -4.27 -6.81
N THR A 313 4.10 -4.34 -6.39
CA THR A 313 3.01 -3.58 -7.01
C THR A 313 2.21 -2.90 -5.92
N ILE A 314 1.66 -1.74 -6.21
CA ILE A 314 0.79 -1.00 -5.30
C ILE A 314 -0.41 -0.44 -6.05
N PRO A 315 -1.59 -0.36 -5.41
CA PRO A 315 -2.68 0.41 -5.97
C PRO A 315 -2.34 1.90 -5.92
N ILE A 316 -2.65 2.63 -7.00
CA ILE A 316 -2.51 4.08 -7.06
C ILE A 316 -3.88 4.68 -7.29
N THR A 317 -4.35 5.46 -6.32
CA THR A 317 -5.56 6.26 -6.44
C THR A 317 -5.20 7.65 -6.92
N GLY A 318 -5.87 8.11 -7.97
CA GLY A 318 -5.71 9.45 -8.52
C GLY A 318 -7.03 9.98 -9.07
N SER A 319 -6.96 11.06 -9.84
CA SER A 319 -8.12 11.72 -10.46
C SER A 319 -8.95 10.84 -11.40
N GLY A 320 -8.39 9.78 -11.99
CA GLY A 320 -9.14 8.84 -12.82
C GLY A 320 -9.65 7.60 -12.08
N GLY A 321 -9.63 7.60 -10.76
CA GLY A 321 -9.91 6.43 -9.91
C GLY A 321 -8.64 5.67 -9.57
N THR A 322 -8.80 4.40 -9.21
CA THR A 322 -7.72 3.55 -8.71
C THR A 322 -7.17 2.61 -9.80
N LEU A 323 -5.86 2.69 -10.05
CA LEU A 323 -5.12 1.66 -10.77
C LEU A 323 -4.71 0.58 -9.78
N ALA A 324 -5.23 -0.64 -9.92
CA ALA A 324 -5.13 -1.66 -8.88
C ALA A 324 -3.72 -2.27 -8.69
N ALA A 325 -2.86 -2.22 -9.70
CA ALA A 325 -1.51 -2.81 -9.64
C ALA A 325 -0.54 -2.04 -10.54
N VAL A 326 0.16 -1.05 -9.98
CA VAL A 326 1.23 -0.33 -10.68
C VAL A 326 2.58 -0.99 -10.36
N PRO A 327 3.39 -1.36 -11.37
CA PRO A 327 4.67 -2.04 -11.16
C PRO A 327 5.69 -1.13 -10.47
N GLY A 328 6.42 -1.70 -9.51
CA GLY A 328 7.48 -1.02 -8.78
C GLY A 328 8.73 -1.87 -8.60
N PHE A 329 9.84 -1.17 -8.46
CA PHE A 329 11.19 -1.73 -8.41
C PHE A 329 12.01 -1.02 -7.33
N TYR A 330 12.94 -1.75 -6.72
CA TYR A 330 13.95 -1.15 -5.84
C TYR A 330 15.10 -0.62 -6.67
N ILE A 331 15.31 0.69 -6.58
CA ILE A 331 16.43 1.39 -7.21
C ILE A 331 17.58 1.49 -6.21
N ASP A 332 18.79 1.11 -6.62
CA ASP A 332 19.96 1.07 -5.71
C ASP A 332 20.17 2.38 -4.93
N GLU A 333 20.09 3.52 -5.62
CA GLU A 333 20.42 4.81 -5.03
C GLU A 333 19.72 5.99 -5.72
N ILE A 334 19.29 6.99 -4.93
CA ILE A 334 18.97 8.34 -5.39
C ILE A 334 19.86 9.36 -4.71
N ARG A 335 20.33 10.36 -5.47
CA ARG A 335 21.03 11.53 -4.95
C ARG A 335 20.22 12.79 -5.18
N VAL A 336 19.72 13.41 -4.11
CA VAL A 336 19.07 14.73 -4.20
C VAL A 336 20.14 15.81 -4.02
N ALA A 337 20.21 16.74 -4.97
CA ALA A 337 21.18 17.81 -4.96
C ALA A 337 20.84 18.86 -3.89
N THR A 338 21.69 18.96 -2.89
CA THR A 338 21.52 19.85 -1.73
C THR A 338 22.77 20.71 -1.49
N ILE A 339 22.55 21.86 -0.87
CA ILE A 339 23.59 22.67 -0.23
C ILE A 339 23.68 22.21 1.23
N GLY A 340 24.90 22.07 1.76
CA GLY A 340 25.11 21.52 3.12
C GLY A 340 25.31 20.01 3.17
N GLY A 341 25.51 19.35 2.01
CA GLY A 341 25.83 17.92 1.89
C GLY A 341 24.71 17.12 1.23
N THR A 342 25.05 16.41 0.15
CA THR A 342 24.13 15.62 -0.69
C THR A 342 23.31 14.65 0.13
N LEU A 343 21.99 14.63 -0.09
CA LEU A 343 21.14 13.58 0.45
C LEU A 343 21.26 12.37 -0.48
N ILE A 344 21.79 11.27 0.07
CA ILE A 344 21.91 9.99 -0.61
C ILE A 344 21.01 9.01 0.12
N LEU A 345 20.11 8.38 -0.61
CA LEU A 345 19.24 7.33 -0.12
C LEU A 345 19.49 6.07 -0.96
N THR A 346 19.39 4.91 -0.34
CA THR A 346 19.67 3.61 -0.95
C THR A 346 18.48 2.68 -0.79
N ASN A 347 18.38 1.68 -1.67
CA ASN A 347 17.26 0.73 -1.70
C ASN A 347 15.93 1.48 -1.74
N VAL A 348 15.74 2.23 -2.83
CA VAL A 348 14.66 3.19 -3.01
C VAL A 348 13.52 2.53 -3.77
N PRO A 349 12.36 2.26 -3.14
CA PRO A 349 11.19 1.80 -3.85
C PRO A 349 10.66 2.94 -4.73
N ALA A 350 10.51 2.64 -6.03
CA ALA A 350 9.89 3.53 -7.00
C ALA A 350 8.95 2.75 -7.92
N ILE A 351 7.80 3.35 -8.24
CA ILE A 351 6.88 2.80 -9.25
C ILE A 351 7.16 3.37 -10.64
N ALA A 352 6.84 2.59 -11.66
CA ALA A 352 6.89 3.00 -13.06
C ALA A 352 5.49 3.46 -13.50
N LEU A 353 5.33 4.77 -13.71
CA LEU A 353 4.08 5.35 -14.19
C LEU A 353 4.33 6.65 -14.93
N ASP A 354 3.77 6.76 -16.13
CA ASP A 354 3.81 8.00 -16.91
C ASP A 354 2.76 9.00 -16.38
N VAL A 355 3.24 10.08 -15.75
CA VAL A 355 2.39 11.17 -15.23
C VAL A 355 2.60 12.44 -16.05
N THR A 356 1.49 13.10 -16.39
CA THR A 356 1.52 14.36 -17.17
C THR A 356 2.23 15.48 -16.39
N ASP A 357 3.06 16.25 -17.08
CA ASP A 357 3.77 17.42 -16.51
C ASP A 357 2.80 18.59 -16.25
N PRO A 358 2.58 18.97 -14.98
CA PRO A 358 1.67 20.08 -14.64
C PRO A 358 2.19 21.44 -15.11
N SER A 359 3.48 21.57 -15.41
CA SER A 359 4.09 22.78 -15.97
C SER A 359 4.09 22.81 -17.50
N SER A 360 3.77 21.69 -18.16
CA SER A 360 3.81 21.57 -19.62
C SER A 360 2.83 20.50 -20.13
N ALA A 361 1.56 20.91 -20.28
CA ALA A 361 0.49 20.03 -20.76
C ALA A 361 0.88 19.36 -22.09
N GLY A 362 0.94 18.02 -22.09
CA GLY A 362 1.33 17.19 -23.24
C GLY A 362 2.71 16.52 -23.11
N ASN A 363 3.49 16.85 -22.08
CA ASN A 363 4.72 16.14 -21.73
C ASN A 363 4.52 15.27 -20.49
N ILE A 364 5.43 14.32 -20.28
CA ILE A 364 5.49 13.45 -19.09
C ILE A 364 6.62 13.94 -18.19
N VAL A 365 6.39 13.99 -16.88
CA VAL A 365 7.48 14.32 -15.93
C VAL A 365 8.52 13.21 -15.93
N PRO A 366 9.82 13.52 -15.72
CA PRO A 366 10.84 12.49 -15.49
C PRO A 366 10.49 11.54 -14.34
N GLY A 367 9.76 12.06 -13.35
CA GLY A 367 9.25 11.32 -12.20
C GLY A 367 8.79 12.29 -11.11
N ILE A 368 8.27 11.71 -10.03
CA ILE A 368 7.77 12.39 -8.85
C ILE A 368 8.57 11.91 -7.64
N LEU A 369 9.12 12.85 -6.88
CA LEU A 369 9.73 12.58 -5.58
C LEU A 369 8.63 12.64 -4.52
N GLY A 370 8.20 11.46 -4.07
CA GLY A 370 7.18 11.31 -3.04
C GLY A 370 7.75 11.44 -1.62
N THR A 371 6.87 11.39 -0.64
CA THR A 371 7.22 11.56 0.77
C THR A 371 8.02 10.39 1.35
N ASN A 372 8.04 9.21 0.69
CA ASN A 372 8.83 8.05 1.14
C ASN A 372 10.32 8.39 1.29
N LEU A 373 10.88 9.18 0.38
CA LEU A 373 12.28 9.64 0.41
C LEU A 373 12.62 10.47 1.66
N PHE A 374 11.61 11.04 2.30
CA PHE A 374 11.76 11.97 3.41
C PHE A 374 11.19 11.44 4.72
N ALA A 375 10.82 10.15 4.77
CA ALA A 375 10.29 9.52 5.95
C ALA A 375 11.24 9.69 7.16
N GLY A 376 10.66 10.04 8.31
CA GLY A 376 11.39 10.25 9.56
C GLY A 376 12.30 11.48 9.54
N ARG A 377 12.03 12.50 8.72
CA ARG A 377 12.77 13.77 8.69
C ARG A 377 11.83 14.96 8.80
N ASN A 378 12.29 16.00 9.49
CA ASN A 378 11.64 17.29 9.49
C ASN A 378 11.93 18.00 8.17
N LEU A 379 10.90 18.60 7.59
CA LEU A 379 10.98 19.34 6.35
C LEU A 379 10.51 20.78 6.55
N VAL A 380 11.14 21.72 5.85
CA VAL A 380 10.59 23.06 5.66
C VAL A 380 10.53 23.36 4.17
N ILE A 381 9.32 23.51 3.65
CA ILE A 381 9.06 23.92 2.27
C ILE A 381 8.88 25.43 2.30
N ASP A 382 9.86 26.17 1.77
CA ASP A 382 9.80 27.61 1.61
C ASP A 382 9.85 27.95 0.12
N PRO A 383 8.69 28.05 -0.55
CA PRO A 383 8.62 28.20 -1.99
C PRO A 383 9.01 29.60 -2.47
N ASN A 384 8.98 30.61 -1.60
CA ASN A 384 9.37 31.97 -1.98
C ASN A 384 9.95 32.79 -0.82
N PRO A 385 11.15 32.43 -0.32
CA PRO A 385 11.83 33.10 0.79
C PRO A 385 12.24 34.56 0.50
N SER A 386 12.19 34.99 -0.77
CA SER A 386 12.66 36.30 -1.20
C SER A 386 11.80 37.47 -0.70
N ILE A 387 10.58 37.19 -0.23
CA ILE A 387 9.62 38.18 0.29
C ILE A 387 9.79 38.39 1.82
N GLY A 388 10.46 37.48 2.55
CA GLY A 388 10.60 37.50 4.02
C GLY A 388 11.95 37.94 4.61
N GLY A 389 12.99 38.14 3.78
CA GLY A 389 14.27 38.76 4.19
C GLY A 389 15.42 37.77 4.50
N GLY A 390 16.27 37.50 3.51
CA GLY A 390 17.53 36.76 3.75
C GLY A 390 18.36 36.33 2.53
N GLY A 391 17.83 36.39 1.31
CA GLY A 391 18.62 36.23 0.07
C GLY A 391 18.96 34.80 -0.36
N VAL A 392 18.28 33.78 0.18
CA VAL A 392 18.33 32.40 -0.33
C VAL A 392 17.13 32.22 -1.28
N GLY A 393 17.29 31.53 -2.41
CA GLY A 393 16.17 31.21 -3.31
C GLY A 393 15.23 30.13 -2.75
N PRO A 394 14.11 29.84 -3.43
CA PRO A 394 13.17 28.77 -3.05
C PRO A 394 13.88 27.50 -2.62
N SER A 395 13.49 26.91 -1.47
CA SER A 395 14.26 25.83 -0.85
C SER A 395 13.38 24.85 -0.07
N LEU A 396 13.72 23.57 -0.17
CA LEU A 396 13.29 22.51 0.72
C LEU A 396 14.42 22.26 1.73
N PHE A 397 14.20 22.56 3.00
CA PHE A 397 15.13 22.20 4.07
C PHE A 397 14.84 20.79 4.57
N ILE A 398 15.88 19.99 4.76
CA ILE A 398 15.76 18.55 5.06
C ILE A 398 16.65 18.20 6.26
N SER A 399 16.05 17.84 7.39
CA SER A 399 16.81 17.45 8.59
C SER A 399 17.55 16.13 8.41
N ASP A 400 18.42 15.80 9.36
CA ASP A 400 18.80 14.40 9.59
C ASP A 400 17.61 13.59 10.11
N PRO A 401 17.62 12.25 10.04
CA PRO A 401 16.52 11.45 10.57
C PRO A 401 16.29 11.78 12.05
N VAL A 402 15.02 11.90 12.43
CA VAL A 402 14.60 12.18 13.82
C VAL A 402 14.23 10.91 14.59
N THR A 403 14.13 9.78 13.88
CA THR A 403 13.88 8.47 14.49
C THR A 403 15.18 7.84 14.99
N THR A 404 15.06 7.02 16.04
CA THR A 404 16.18 6.26 16.60
C THR A 404 16.04 4.78 16.27
N SER A 405 17.13 4.13 15.87
CA SER A 405 17.11 2.69 15.59
C SER A 405 17.28 1.88 16.88
N HIS A 406 16.35 0.95 17.12
CA HIS A 406 16.38 0.04 18.26
C HIS A 406 16.32 -1.41 17.76
N VAL A 407 17.27 -2.21 18.21
CA VAL A 407 17.40 -3.62 17.80
C VAL A 407 17.19 -4.51 19.01
N TRP A 408 16.44 -5.59 18.80
CA TRP A 408 16.22 -6.61 19.83
C TRP A 408 17.55 -7.17 20.34
N ALA A 409 17.67 -7.30 21.65
CA ALA A 409 18.89 -7.68 22.36
C ALA A 409 18.65 -8.65 23.52
N ALA A 410 17.39 -9.06 23.76
CA ALA A 410 17.08 -10.03 24.81
C ALA A 410 17.80 -11.36 24.54
N THR A 411 18.47 -11.96 25.53
CA THR A 411 19.20 -13.23 25.36
C THR A 411 18.42 -14.46 25.81
N THR A 412 17.15 -14.29 26.16
CA THR A 412 16.22 -15.36 26.50
C THR A 412 15.42 -15.79 25.26
N ALA A 413 14.94 -17.04 25.25
CA ALA A 413 14.11 -17.54 24.16
C ALA A 413 12.79 -16.79 24.01
N THR A 414 12.27 -16.25 25.11
CA THR A 414 11.11 -15.36 25.12
C THR A 414 11.41 -14.17 26.01
N ALA A 415 11.07 -12.96 25.56
CA ALA A 415 11.10 -11.77 26.40
C ALA A 415 9.95 -10.83 26.05
N ASP A 416 9.56 -10.03 27.03
CA ASP A 416 8.52 -9.02 26.88
C ASP A 416 9.07 -7.80 26.12
N TRP A 417 8.25 -7.29 25.20
CA TRP A 417 8.49 -6.12 24.36
C TRP A 417 8.78 -4.85 25.18
N HIS A 418 8.13 -4.72 26.34
CA HIS A 418 8.26 -3.55 27.21
C HIS A 418 9.36 -3.67 28.26
N THR A 419 10.09 -4.78 28.30
CA THR A 419 11.22 -4.92 29.22
C THR A 419 12.40 -4.06 28.73
N PRO A 420 12.91 -3.09 29.52
CA PRO A 420 13.90 -2.14 29.02
C PRO A 420 15.18 -2.75 28.45
N ASN A 421 15.62 -3.88 29.02
CA ASN A 421 16.85 -4.57 28.60
C ASN A 421 16.63 -5.59 27.46
N SER A 422 15.43 -5.65 26.89
CA SER A 422 15.17 -6.41 25.66
C SER A 422 15.72 -5.71 24.41
N TRP A 423 16.22 -4.48 24.54
CA TRP A 423 16.69 -3.63 23.44
C TRP A 423 18.17 -3.25 23.60
N ASN A 424 18.88 -3.06 22.48
CA ASN A 424 20.29 -2.69 22.44
C ASN A 424 20.59 -1.36 23.17
N ALA A 425 19.67 -0.40 23.08
CA ALA A 425 19.60 0.78 23.92
C ALA A 425 18.46 0.60 24.93
N ALA A 426 18.80 0.54 26.21
CA ALA A 426 17.83 0.24 27.26
C ALA A 426 16.72 1.30 27.31
N GLY A 427 15.46 0.87 27.18
CA GLY A 427 14.29 1.75 27.14
C GLY A 427 13.01 0.99 26.78
N ILE A 428 11.89 1.69 26.81
CA ILE A 428 10.59 1.14 26.41
C ILE A 428 10.26 1.69 25.01
N PRO A 429 9.77 0.85 24.08
CA PRO A 429 9.39 1.30 22.75
C PRO A 429 8.43 2.49 22.77
N ASP A 430 8.72 3.48 21.94
CA ASP A 430 7.88 4.65 21.72
C ASP A 430 7.80 4.98 20.21
N VAL A 431 6.90 5.90 19.85
CA VAL A 431 6.58 6.24 18.45
C VAL A 431 7.78 6.70 17.61
N MET A 432 8.88 7.14 18.22
CA MET A 432 10.09 7.56 17.50
C MET A 432 11.07 6.41 17.25
N TRP A 433 10.80 5.21 17.76
CA TRP A 433 11.67 4.05 17.59
C TRP A 433 11.41 3.37 16.26
N ALA A 434 12.44 3.32 15.41
CA ALA A 434 12.48 2.40 14.28
C ALA A 434 13.04 1.06 14.77
N VAL A 435 12.18 0.05 14.85
CA VAL A 435 12.46 -1.18 15.58
C VAL A 435 12.82 -2.33 14.64
N THR A 436 13.86 -3.09 14.98
CA THR A 436 14.20 -4.35 14.32
C THR A 436 14.25 -5.49 15.33
N VAL A 437 13.45 -6.53 15.09
CA VAL A 437 13.49 -7.78 15.86
C VAL A 437 14.18 -8.84 15.02
N SER A 438 15.36 -9.25 15.48
CA SER A 438 16.15 -10.32 14.88
C SER A 438 16.69 -11.23 15.97
N PRO A 439 16.91 -12.53 15.68
CA PRO A 439 17.37 -13.47 16.69
C PRO A 439 18.79 -13.10 17.13
N VAL A 440 19.01 -13.00 18.45
CA VAL A 440 20.35 -12.82 19.05
C VAL A 440 20.88 -14.08 19.73
N ILE A 441 20.09 -15.15 19.69
CA ILE A 441 20.44 -16.50 20.16
C ILE A 441 20.22 -17.50 19.03
N ALA A 442 20.79 -18.70 19.17
CA ALA A 442 20.52 -19.78 18.22
C ALA A 442 19.11 -20.36 18.43
N GLY A 443 18.43 -20.67 17.32
CA GLY A 443 17.06 -21.18 17.30
C GLY A 443 15.99 -20.10 17.34
N ALA A 444 14.76 -20.49 17.68
CA ALA A 444 13.61 -19.61 17.71
C ALA A 444 13.64 -18.67 18.92
N GLN A 445 13.38 -17.39 18.68
CA GLN A 445 13.27 -16.35 19.69
C GLN A 445 11.95 -15.59 19.57
N THR A 446 11.32 -15.26 20.70
CA THR A 446 10.01 -14.59 20.74
C THR A 446 10.06 -13.27 21.51
N ALA A 447 9.54 -12.22 20.88
CA ALA A 447 9.21 -10.94 21.49
C ALA A 447 7.69 -10.86 21.70
N THR A 448 7.24 -10.70 22.94
CA THR A 448 5.81 -10.68 23.28
C THR A 448 5.30 -9.27 23.53
N VAL A 449 4.29 -8.84 22.78
CA VAL A 449 3.57 -7.57 22.95
C VAL A 449 2.27 -7.86 23.72
N ALA A 450 2.34 -7.73 25.05
CA ALA A 450 1.24 -8.03 25.97
C ALA A 450 0.36 -6.82 26.35
N ALA A 451 0.72 -5.64 25.86
CA ALA A 451 0.00 -4.37 26.08
C ALA A 451 0.16 -3.48 24.86
N ASP A 452 -0.72 -2.48 24.71
CA ASP A 452 -0.65 -1.53 23.60
C ASP A 452 0.74 -0.89 23.51
N SER A 453 1.30 -0.91 22.30
CA SER A 453 2.61 -0.34 22.00
C SER A 453 2.53 0.46 20.71
N THR A 454 3.30 1.55 20.65
CA THR A 454 3.43 2.35 19.44
C THR A 454 4.89 2.53 19.10
N VAL A 455 5.26 2.29 17.84
CA VAL A 455 6.62 2.51 17.31
C VAL A 455 6.58 3.23 15.98
N TRP A 456 7.72 3.72 15.49
CA TRP A 456 7.78 4.35 14.17
C TRP A 456 7.55 3.32 13.06
N SER A 457 8.34 2.24 13.09
CA SER A 457 8.28 1.14 12.14
C SER A 457 8.75 -0.16 12.80
N LEU A 458 8.40 -1.30 12.21
CA LEU A 458 8.84 -2.62 12.67
C LEU A 458 9.37 -3.47 11.52
N ASN A 459 10.59 -3.95 11.67
CA ASN A 459 11.16 -5.00 10.82
C ASN A 459 11.36 -6.28 11.65
N VAL A 460 10.85 -7.41 11.17
CA VAL A 460 11.06 -8.73 11.80
C VAL A 460 11.85 -9.60 10.83
N ALA A 461 12.99 -10.11 11.26
CA ALA A 461 13.89 -10.87 10.38
C ALA A 461 14.56 -12.03 11.12
N GLY A 462 14.94 -13.07 10.38
CA GLY A 462 15.69 -14.20 10.89
C GLY A 462 16.44 -14.91 9.77
N ASN A 463 16.57 -16.21 9.90
CA ASN A 463 17.04 -17.11 8.86
C ASN A 463 16.40 -18.49 9.07
N ALA A 464 16.70 -19.45 8.19
CA ALA A 464 16.11 -20.79 8.24
C ALA A 464 16.38 -21.58 9.54
N ASN A 465 17.43 -21.24 10.29
CA ASN A 465 17.80 -21.93 11.54
C ASN A 465 17.48 -21.11 12.79
N ASP A 466 17.56 -19.78 12.69
CA ASP A 466 17.32 -18.85 13.79
C ASP A 466 16.18 -17.91 13.40
N THR A 467 15.02 -18.07 14.01
CA THR A 467 13.82 -17.27 13.69
C THR A 467 13.52 -16.27 14.79
N ALA A 468 12.97 -15.12 14.41
CA ALA A 468 12.40 -14.16 15.35
C ALA A 468 10.89 -14.09 15.17
N LYS A 469 10.14 -14.29 16.26
CA LYS A 469 8.68 -14.21 16.30
C LYS A 469 8.26 -13.02 17.15
N VAL A 470 7.50 -12.08 16.59
CA VAL A 470 6.77 -11.07 17.34
C VAL A 470 5.35 -11.58 17.56
N VAL A 471 4.94 -11.73 18.82
CA VAL A 471 3.59 -12.15 19.20
C VAL A 471 2.82 -10.96 19.73
N VAL A 472 1.70 -10.62 19.10
CA VAL A 472 0.75 -9.63 19.65
C VAL A 472 -0.36 -10.38 20.38
N GLU A 473 -0.40 -10.24 21.70
CA GLU A 473 -1.32 -10.98 22.55
C GLU A 473 -2.74 -10.40 22.52
N ASN A 474 -3.70 -11.21 22.92
CA ASN A 474 -5.11 -10.82 23.01
C ASN A 474 -5.28 -9.54 23.84
N GLY A 475 -5.99 -8.57 23.27
CA GLY A 475 -6.24 -7.27 23.91
C GLY A 475 -5.11 -6.26 23.79
N ALA A 476 -3.99 -6.60 23.16
CA ALA A 476 -2.93 -5.66 22.82
C ALA A 476 -3.03 -5.21 21.36
N THR A 477 -2.69 -3.95 21.10
CA THR A 477 -2.52 -3.40 19.76
C THR A 477 -1.07 -2.94 19.58
N LEU A 478 -0.41 -3.44 18.52
CA LEU A 478 0.86 -2.89 18.08
C LEU A 478 0.60 -1.91 16.93
N THR A 479 0.78 -0.63 17.21
CA THR A 479 0.62 0.44 16.23
C THR A 479 1.97 0.87 15.67
N THR A 480 2.09 1.02 14.35
CA THR A 480 3.23 1.70 13.71
C THR A 480 2.80 3.02 13.10
N PHE A 481 3.68 4.04 13.15
CA PHE A 481 3.46 5.30 12.45
C PHE A 481 3.67 5.14 10.92
N SER A 482 4.66 4.35 10.53
CA SER A 482 4.94 3.94 9.16
C SER A 482 4.46 2.50 8.98
N GLY A 483 5.23 1.63 8.33
CA GLY A 483 4.85 0.25 8.06
C GLY A 483 5.54 -0.82 8.90
N ILE A 484 5.16 -2.07 8.58
CA ILE A 484 5.74 -3.30 9.10
C ILE A 484 6.31 -4.12 7.94
N GLU A 485 7.53 -4.62 8.10
CA GLU A 485 8.19 -5.53 7.17
C GLU A 485 8.50 -6.87 7.87
N VAL A 486 8.02 -7.97 7.32
CA VAL A 486 8.31 -9.33 7.80
C VAL A 486 9.21 -10.01 6.77
N LEU A 487 10.51 -10.05 7.06
CA LEU A 487 11.56 -10.54 6.17
C LEU A 487 11.77 -12.06 6.36
N ASP A 488 12.58 -12.67 5.49
CA ASP A 488 13.04 -14.06 5.59
C ASP A 488 13.33 -14.49 7.04
N GLY A 489 12.71 -15.59 7.49
CA GLY A 489 12.88 -16.14 8.84
C GLY A 489 12.27 -15.30 9.98
N GLY A 490 11.73 -14.13 9.67
CA GLY A 490 10.90 -13.33 10.56
C GLY A 490 9.48 -13.88 10.63
N GLN A 491 8.85 -13.76 11.79
CA GLN A 491 7.48 -14.20 12.04
C GLN A 491 6.71 -13.14 12.80
N LEU A 492 5.51 -12.82 12.33
CA LEU A 492 4.54 -11.99 13.02
C LEU A 492 3.32 -12.85 13.34
N HIS A 493 2.88 -12.84 14.58
CA HIS A 493 1.82 -13.75 15.02
C HIS A 493 0.82 -13.05 15.92
N LEU A 494 -0.46 -13.18 15.59
CA LEU A 494 -1.56 -12.63 16.36
C LEU A 494 -2.16 -13.72 17.24
N SER A 495 -2.12 -13.51 18.55
CA SER A 495 -2.76 -14.39 19.53
C SER A 495 -4.04 -13.73 20.05
N GLY A 496 -4.90 -13.28 19.13
CA GLY A 496 -6.09 -12.46 19.37
C GLY A 496 -5.82 -10.95 19.42
N GLY A 497 -4.57 -10.52 19.22
CA GLY A 497 -4.16 -9.12 19.22
C GLY A 497 -4.40 -8.40 17.88
N ASN A 498 -4.06 -7.11 17.85
CA ASN A 498 -4.24 -6.25 16.69
C ASN A 498 -2.92 -5.67 16.18
N LEU A 499 -2.76 -5.60 14.86
CA LEU A 499 -1.79 -4.73 14.19
C LEU A 499 -2.51 -3.54 13.63
N ASP A 500 -1.89 -2.37 13.75
CA ASP A 500 -2.41 -1.13 13.20
C ASP A 500 -1.26 -0.34 12.55
N ALA A 501 -1.11 -0.46 11.23
CA ALA A 501 0.02 0.08 10.48
C ALA A 501 -0.43 0.90 9.27
N GLN A 502 0.46 1.70 8.68
CA GLN A 502 0.16 2.32 7.38
C GLN A 502 0.10 1.26 6.27
N TYR A 503 1.07 0.34 6.28
CA TYR A 503 1.17 -0.80 5.37
C TYR A 503 1.84 -1.97 6.09
N VAL A 504 1.61 -3.18 5.59
CA VAL A 504 2.28 -4.40 6.06
C VAL A 504 2.77 -5.18 4.85
N GLU A 505 4.06 -5.52 4.85
CA GLU A 505 4.73 -6.23 3.76
C GLU A 505 5.36 -7.51 4.31
N ASN A 506 4.97 -8.65 3.77
CA ASN A 506 5.62 -9.93 4.07
C ASN A 506 6.55 -10.28 2.91
N LEU A 507 7.85 -10.16 3.15
CA LEU A 507 8.95 -10.29 2.18
C LEU A 507 9.74 -11.57 2.48
N GLY A 508 9.07 -12.73 2.41
CA GLY A 508 9.65 -14.04 2.71
C GLY A 508 9.48 -14.55 4.15
N GLY A 509 8.84 -13.76 5.02
CA GLY A 509 8.51 -14.16 6.39
C GLY A 509 7.18 -14.92 6.51
N LYS A 510 6.71 -15.09 7.76
CA LYS A 510 5.39 -15.68 8.07
C LYS A 510 4.53 -14.73 8.91
N ILE A 511 3.33 -14.41 8.43
CA ILE A 511 2.28 -13.76 9.22
C ILE A 511 1.25 -14.82 9.58
N SER A 512 0.93 -14.95 10.87
CA SER A 512 0.10 -16.06 11.35
C SER A 512 -0.81 -15.72 12.52
N GLY A 513 -1.66 -16.67 12.92
CA GLY A 513 -2.49 -16.55 14.12
C GLY A 513 -3.87 -15.97 13.85
N SER A 514 -4.60 -15.62 14.91
CA SER A 514 -5.93 -15.02 14.84
C SER A 514 -5.92 -13.61 15.39
N GLY A 515 -6.62 -12.68 14.75
CA GLY A 515 -6.62 -11.28 15.17
C GLY A 515 -6.99 -10.33 14.04
N GLN A 516 -6.69 -9.06 14.23
CA GLN A 516 -6.98 -8.01 13.25
C GLN A 516 -5.69 -7.36 12.74
N ILE A 517 -5.66 -7.05 11.45
CA ILE A 517 -4.63 -6.23 10.80
C ILE A 517 -5.34 -5.05 10.16
N GLU A 518 -5.17 -3.86 10.73
CA GLU A 518 -5.64 -2.61 10.14
C GLU A 518 -4.49 -1.95 9.36
N VAL A 519 -4.76 -1.61 8.10
CA VAL A 519 -3.83 -0.92 7.20
C VAL A 519 -4.45 0.36 6.65
N GLY A 520 -3.60 1.34 6.34
CA GLY A 520 -3.99 2.63 5.80
C GLY A 520 -3.81 3.78 6.77
N ASN A 521 -4.41 4.91 6.45
CA ASN A 521 -4.23 6.14 7.19
C ASN A 521 -5.41 7.09 7.01
N GLY A 522 -6.26 7.14 8.03
CA GLY A 522 -7.47 7.97 8.02
C GLY A 522 -8.36 7.66 6.80
N PRO A 523 -8.64 8.65 5.94
CA PRO A 523 -9.47 8.44 4.75
C PRO A 523 -8.78 7.60 3.66
N ILE A 524 -7.47 7.40 3.74
CA ILE A 524 -6.69 6.69 2.71
C ILE A 524 -6.58 5.22 3.10
N VAL A 525 -7.06 4.34 2.22
CA VAL A 525 -7.02 2.88 2.43
C VAL A 525 -5.62 2.36 2.13
N GLY A 526 -5.09 1.50 3.02
CA GLY A 526 -3.80 0.82 2.83
C GLY A 526 -3.97 -0.65 2.41
N GLN A 527 -2.86 -1.36 2.28
CA GLN A 527 -2.82 -2.75 1.85
C GLN A 527 -1.87 -3.60 2.73
N LEU A 528 -2.29 -4.83 3.05
CA LEU A 528 -1.39 -5.92 3.47
C LEU A 528 -0.96 -6.67 2.21
N GLU A 529 0.34 -6.84 2.02
CA GLU A 529 0.89 -7.52 0.85
C GLU A 529 1.84 -8.65 1.23
N ASN A 530 1.62 -9.82 0.63
CA ASN A 530 2.46 -10.99 0.78
C ASN A 530 3.27 -11.23 -0.50
N ARG A 531 4.58 -10.95 -0.44
CA ARG A 531 5.55 -11.16 -1.51
C ARG A 531 6.57 -12.22 -1.06
N ALA A 532 6.47 -13.43 -1.58
CA ALA A 532 7.35 -14.54 -1.25
C ALA A 532 7.24 -15.10 0.19
N GLY A 533 6.34 -14.59 1.03
CA GLY A 533 6.13 -15.09 2.39
C GLY A 533 4.90 -16.00 2.53
N THR A 534 4.57 -16.36 3.77
CA THR A 534 3.40 -17.18 4.11
C THR A 534 2.39 -16.40 4.96
N ILE A 535 1.11 -16.42 4.57
CA ILE A 535 -0.01 -16.01 5.43
C ILE A 535 -0.76 -17.26 5.89
N ALA A 536 -0.88 -17.46 7.20
CA ALA A 536 -1.51 -18.64 7.79
C ALA A 536 -2.46 -18.25 8.94
N PRO A 537 -3.79 -18.19 8.73
CA PRO A 537 -4.70 -17.94 9.84
C PRO A 537 -4.54 -19.02 10.92
N GLY A 538 -4.31 -18.61 12.16
CA GLY A 538 -4.21 -19.49 13.32
C GLY A 538 -2.85 -20.20 13.54
N ASP A 539 -2.84 -21.04 14.58
CA ASP A 539 -1.85 -22.07 14.93
C ASP A 539 -2.70 -23.36 15.24
N GLY A 540 -3.49 -23.79 14.26
CA GLY A 540 -4.79 -24.43 14.46
C GLY A 540 -5.90 -23.57 13.82
N ILE A 541 -7.16 -23.98 13.95
CA ILE A 541 -8.29 -23.21 13.38
C ILE A 541 -8.30 -21.75 13.86
N GLY A 542 -8.26 -20.82 12.92
CA GLY A 542 -8.13 -19.39 13.16
C GLY A 542 -8.86 -18.49 12.17
N SER A 543 -8.89 -17.20 12.49
CA SER A 543 -9.47 -16.18 11.62
C SER A 543 -8.62 -14.91 11.66
N LEU A 544 -8.24 -14.43 10.48
CA LEU A 544 -7.57 -13.15 10.29
C LEU A 544 -8.52 -12.15 9.65
N ARG A 545 -8.76 -11.03 10.32
CA ARG A 545 -9.49 -9.91 9.74
C ARG A 545 -8.52 -8.83 9.27
N ILE A 546 -8.63 -8.43 8.02
CA ILE A 546 -7.83 -7.37 7.41
C ILE A 546 -8.76 -6.19 7.14
N ILE A 547 -8.48 -5.03 7.75
CA ILE A 547 -9.21 -3.80 7.47
C ILE A 547 -8.41 -2.96 6.49
N GLY A 548 -8.80 -2.99 5.22
CA GLY A 548 -8.07 -2.45 4.07
C GLY A 548 -7.92 -3.49 2.96
N GLY A 549 -7.02 -3.24 2.00
CA GLY A 549 -6.75 -4.18 0.90
C GLY A 549 -5.88 -5.36 1.33
N PHE A 550 -5.99 -6.48 0.62
CA PHE A 550 -5.12 -7.64 0.76
C PHE A 550 -4.58 -8.11 -0.59
N ALA A 551 -3.29 -8.39 -0.68
CA ALA A 551 -2.71 -8.98 -1.88
C ALA A 551 -1.77 -10.14 -1.53
N ASN A 552 -2.08 -11.35 -2.00
CA ASN A 552 -1.13 -12.43 -2.12
C ASN A 552 -0.57 -12.42 -3.54
N ARG A 553 0.76 -12.37 -3.69
CA ARG A 553 1.42 -12.32 -5.00
C ARG A 553 1.88 -13.70 -5.47
N VAL A 554 2.32 -13.77 -6.72
CA VAL A 554 2.85 -14.97 -7.40
C VAL A 554 3.80 -15.84 -6.56
N ASP A 555 4.67 -15.23 -5.73
CA ASP A 555 5.61 -16.00 -4.88
C ASP A 555 5.06 -16.26 -3.47
N GLY A 556 3.91 -15.69 -3.10
CA GLY A 556 3.29 -15.80 -1.79
C GLY A 556 2.52 -17.10 -1.58
N ILE A 557 2.53 -17.61 -0.35
CA ILE A 557 1.82 -18.83 0.07
C ILE A 557 0.69 -18.46 1.03
N LEU A 558 -0.50 -19.00 0.77
CA LEU A 558 -1.63 -19.00 1.70
C LEU A 558 -1.78 -20.39 2.32
N GLU A 559 -1.73 -20.50 3.65
CA GLU A 559 -1.95 -21.76 4.38
C GLU A 559 -3.32 -21.72 5.08
N PHE A 560 -4.13 -22.76 4.88
CA PHE A 560 -5.43 -22.95 5.53
C PHE A 560 -5.58 -24.36 6.11
N GLU A 561 -6.29 -24.46 7.22
CA GLU A 561 -6.57 -25.69 7.95
C GLU A 561 -8.09 -25.93 8.02
N LEU A 562 -8.53 -27.15 7.70
CA LEU A 562 -9.94 -27.54 7.70
C LEU A 562 -10.24 -28.56 8.81
N GLY A 563 -11.02 -28.17 9.81
CA GLY A 563 -11.43 -29.04 10.93
C GLY A 563 -12.91 -29.45 10.92
N GLY A 564 -13.72 -28.88 10.04
CA GLY A 564 -15.15 -29.11 9.90
C GLY A 564 -15.76 -28.17 8.87
N THR A 565 -17.05 -28.34 8.55
CA THR A 565 -17.77 -27.50 7.57
C THR A 565 -18.52 -26.32 8.19
N ALA A 566 -18.59 -26.25 9.52
CA ALA A 566 -19.24 -25.15 10.20
C ALA A 566 -18.31 -23.92 10.27
N GLU A 567 -18.87 -22.73 10.30
CA GLU A 567 -18.11 -21.50 10.58
C GLU A 567 -17.31 -21.64 11.89
N GLY A 568 -16.06 -21.19 11.87
CA GLY A 568 -15.14 -21.32 13.01
C GLY A 568 -14.58 -22.73 13.22
N THR A 569 -14.81 -23.67 12.28
CA THR A 569 -14.16 -24.98 12.28
C THR A 569 -13.11 -25.15 11.17
N TYR A 570 -12.86 -24.10 10.39
CA TYR A 570 -11.81 -24.01 9.39
C TYR A 570 -11.24 -22.59 9.36
N ASP A 571 -10.04 -22.44 8.81
CA ASP A 571 -9.36 -21.15 8.71
C ASP A 571 -10.07 -20.18 7.78
N THR A 572 -10.06 -18.89 8.13
CA THR A 572 -10.66 -17.83 7.32
C THR A 572 -9.81 -16.57 7.28
N ILE A 573 -9.86 -15.88 6.13
CA ILE A 573 -9.43 -14.48 6.00
C ILE A 573 -10.65 -13.64 5.63
N VAL A 574 -10.89 -12.56 6.37
CA VAL A 574 -11.97 -11.60 6.11
C VAL A 574 -11.35 -10.26 5.77
N VAL A 575 -11.63 -9.73 4.57
CA VAL A 575 -11.04 -8.48 4.06
C VAL A 575 -12.11 -7.39 3.96
N ASP A 576 -12.01 -6.34 4.76
CA ASP A 576 -12.82 -5.13 4.64
C ASP A 576 -12.20 -4.19 3.58
N GLY A 577 -12.17 -4.69 2.34
CA GLY A 577 -11.54 -4.09 1.16
C GLY A 577 -11.56 -5.06 -0.02
N SER A 578 -10.78 -4.77 -1.07
CA SER A 578 -10.57 -5.70 -2.19
C SER A 578 -9.42 -6.66 -1.92
N ALA A 579 -9.43 -7.83 -2.56
CA ALA A 579 -8.36 -8.82 -2.44
C ALA A 579 -7.82 -9.27 -3.81
N VAL A 580 -6.51 -9.45 -3.90
CA VAL A 580 -5.85 -10.11 -5.04
C VAL A 580 -5.20 -11.39 -4.53
N ILE A 581 -5.50 -12.52 -5.16
CA ILE A 581 -5.08 -13.86 -4.73
C ILE A 581 -4.33 -14.54 -5.88
N GLU A 582 -3.02 -14.43 -5.88
CA GLU A 582 -2.09 -15.13 -6.78
C GLU A 582 -1.29 -16.18 -6.00
N GLY A 583 -0.33 -16.88 -6.62
CA GLY A 583 0.65 -17.72 -5.93
C GLY A 583 0.12 -19.08 -5.48
N GLU A 584 0.59 -19.58 -4.33
CA GLU A 584 0.29 -20.95 -3.87
C GLU A 584 -0.80 -20.99 -2.79
N LEU A 585 -1.78 -21.87 -2.95
CA LEU A 585 -2.76 -22.20 -1.92
C LEU A 585 -2.45 -23.58 -1.31
N HIS A 586 -2.16 -23.61 -0.01
CA HIS A 586 -1.88 -24.81 0.77
C HIS A 586 -3.03 -25.06 1.73
N VAL A 587 -3.63 -26.25 1.64
CA VAL A 587 -4.75 -26.65 2.51
C VAL A 587 -4.40 -27.96 3.19
N SER A 588 -4.62 -28.03 4.49
CA SER A 588 -4.45 -29.24 5.29
C SER A 588 -5.70 -29.58 6.09
N LEU A 589 -5.84 -30.85 6.48
CA LEU A 589 -6.94 -31.29 7.35
C LEU A 589 -6.49 -31.22 8.81
N PHE A 590 -7.32 -30.60 9.65
CA PHE A 590 -7.06 -30.41 11.07
C PHE A 590 -8.01 -31.27 11.91
N GLY A 591 -7.50 -31.86 12.99
CA GLY A 591 -8.31 -32.62 13.94
C GLY A 591 -8.82 -31.74 15.07
N LEU A 592 -10.12 -31.46 15.12
CA LEU A 592 -10.75 -30.78 16.27
C LEU A 592 -10.99 -31.71 17.48
N GLY A 593 -10.59 -32.99 17.37
CA GLY A 593 -10.79 -34.03 18.38
C GLY A 593 -9.80 -35.19 18.24
N ALA A 594 -10.22 -36.42 18.57
CA ALA A 594 -9.36 -37.60 18.48
C ALA A 594 -9.13 -38.10 17.03
N ASP A 595 -10.05 -37.78 16.12
CA ASP A 595 -10.03 -38.19 14.72
C ASP A 595 -9.81 -36.97 13.81
N ALA A 596 -9.14 -37.19 12.67
CA ALA A 596 -8.96 -36.17 11.64
C ALA A 596 -10.31 -35.82 10.97
N PHE A 597 -10.47 -34.56 10.56
CA PHE A 597 -11.61 -34.17 9.73
C PHE A 597 -11.61 -34.98 8.42
N VAL A 598 -12.77 -35.51 8.03
CA VAL A 598 -12.96 -36.27 6.79
C VAL A 598 -13.96 -35.52 5.92
N PRO A 599 -13.48 -34.72 4.94
CA PRO A 599 -14.35 -34.04 4.00
C PRO A 599 -15.30 -34.99 3.27
N GLN A 600 -16.51 -34.53 2.98
CA GLN A 600 -17.54 -35.25 2.23
C GLN A 600 -17.80 -34.54 0.89
N SER A 601 -18.22 -35.30 -0.13
CA SER A 601 -18.66 -34.71 -1.40
C SER A 601 -19.81 -33.72 -1.17
N GLY A 602 -19.65 -32.50 -1.70
CA GLY A 602 -20.56 -31.38 -1.52
C GLY A 602 -20.20 -30.44 -0.36
N ASP A 603 -19.17 -30.75 0.44
CA ASP A 603 -18.65 -29.83 1.44
C ASP A 603 -18.05 -28.59 0.76
N GLN A 604 -18.26 -27.42 1.36
CA GLN A 604 -17.82 -26.13 0.88
C GLN A 604 -17.22 -25.32 2.03
N PHE A 605 -16.12 -24.62 1.77
CA PHE A 605 -15.40 -23.77 2.71
C PHE A 605 -15.19 -22.40 2.08
N THR A 606 -15.58 -21.33 2.78
CA THR A 606 -15.27 -19.96 2.37
C THR A 606 -13.93 -19.55 2.98
N LEU A 607 -12.84 -19.75 2.25
CA LEU A 607 -11.49 -19.49 2.78
C LEU A 607 -11.23 -17.98 2.91
N ILE A 608 -11.66 -17.21 1.92
CA ILE A 608 -11.50 -15.75 1.91
C ILE A 608 -12.84 -15.11 1.59
N SER A 609 -13.19 -14.06 2.30
CA SER A 609 -14.30 -13.16 1.96
C SER A 609 -13.81 -11.72 1.90
N ALA A 610 -14.32 -10.94 0.96
CA ALA A 610 -13.98 -9.54 0.77
C ALA A 610 -15.23 -8.67 0.62
N SER A 611 -15.24 -7.48 1.21
CA SER A 611 -16.31 -6.50 0.95
C SER A 611 -16.19 -5.85 -0.43
N GLY A 612 -14.97 -5.82 -0.98
CA GLY A 612 -14.66 -5.41 -2.36
C GLY A 612 -14.56 -6.60 -3.32
N ALA A 613 -13.90 -6.40 -4.46
CA ALA A 613 -13.71 -7.46 -5.45
C ALA A 613 -12.56 -8.40 -5.05
N ILE A 614 -12.74 -9.70 -5.29
CA ILE A 614 -11.66 -10.68 -5.31
C ILE A 614 -11.24 -10.91 -6.77
N VAL A 615 -9.96 -10.70 -7.04
CA VAL A 615 -9.29 -11.14 -8.27
C VAL A 615 -8.44 -12.35 -7.92
N GLU A 616 -8.67 -13.48 -8.59
CA GLU A 616 -7.99 -14.75 -8.34
C GLU A 616 -7.23 -15.19 -9.60
N ASP A 617 -5.97 -15.59 -9.40
CA ASP A 617 -5.05 -16.15 -10.41
C ASP A 617 -4.00 -17.05 -9.71
N LEU A 618 -4.45 -18.09 -9.01
CA LEU A 618 -3.57 -19.01 -8.27
C LEU A 618 -2.69 -19.83 -9.23
N ASP A 619 -1.39 -19.91 -8.92
CA ASP A 619 -0.41 -20.64 -9.72
C ASP A 619 -0.38 -22.13 -9.40
N SER A 620 -0.51 -22.48 -8.12
CA SER A 620 -0.45 -23.87 -7.68
C SER A 620 -1.27 -24.15 -6.43
N LEU A 621 -1.71 -25.41 -6.32
CA LEU A 621 -2.54 -25.91 -5.24
C LEU A 621 -1.85 -27.09 -4.56
N THR A 622 -1.67 -27.01 -3.24
CA THR A 622 -1.26 -28.13 -2.39
C THR A 622 -2.43 -28.50 -1.50
N LEU A 623 -3.23 -29.49 -1.90
CA LEU A 623 -4.49 -29.85 -1.25
C LEU A 623 -4.42 -31.27 -0.65
N PRO A 624 -5.29 -31.60 0.33
CA PRO A 624 -5.34 -32.95 0.91
C PRO A 624 -5.67 -34.00 -0.15
N LEU A 625 -4.93 -35.11 -0.13
CA LEU A 625 -5.15 -36.24 -1.05
C LEU A 625 -6.47 -36.98 -0.75
N GLY A 626 -6.96 -37.74 -1.72
CA GLY A 626 -8.18 -38.56 -1.57
C GLY A 626 -9.48 -37.85 -1.96
N TYR A 627 -9.40 -36.58 -2.35
CA TYR A 627 -10.55 -35.78 -2.77
C TYR A 627 -10.28 -35.10 -4.10
N ASN A 628 -11.33 -34.93 -4.90
CA ASN A 628 -11.34 -34.02 -6.03
C ASN A 628 -11.83 -32.68 -5.52
N TRP A 629 -10.92 -31.72 -5.47
CA TRP A 629 -11.18 -30.36 -5.01
C TRP A 629 -11.40 -29.43 -6.19
N ALA A 630 -12.30 -28.47 -6.01
CA ALA A 630 -12.42 -27.30 -6.86
C ALA A 630 -12.16 -26.03 -6.04
N VAL A 631 -11.44 -25.10 -6.63
CA VAL A 631 -11.32 -23.72 -6.12
C VAL A 631 -12.17 -22.85 -7.03
N GLU A 632 -13.07 -22.08 -6.44
CA GLU A 632 -13.97 -21.18 -7.17
C GLU A 632 -13.95 -19.78 -6.55
N SER A 633 -14.09 -18.75 -7.38
CA SER A 633 -14.34 -17.38 -6.92
C SER A 633 -15.70 -16.92 -7.44
N ASP A 634 -16.54 -16.37 -6.56
CA ASP A 634 -17.82 -15.74 -6.93
C ASP A 634 -17.73 -14.21 -7.07
N GLY A 635 -16.50 -13.68 -7.00
CA GLY A 635 -16.19 -12.25 -7.05
C GLY A 635 -16.08 -11.56 -5.69
N GLN A 636 -16.59 -12.16 -4.61
CA GLN A 636 -16.43 -11.66 -3.23
C GLN A 636 -15.94 -12.74 -2.25
N ASN A 637 -16.04 -14.01 -2.64
CA ASN A 637 -15.59 -15.15 -1.86
C ASN A 637 -14.64 -16.03 -2.67
N LEU A 638 -13.58 -16.50 -2.03
CA LEU A 638 -12.78 -17.64 -2.50
C LEU A 638 -13.27 -18.89 -1.79
N LEU A 639 -13.83 -19.81 -2.56
CA LEU A 639 -14.45 -21.04 -2.11
C LEU A 639 -13.55 -22.24 -2.43
N LEU A 640 -13.47 -23.17 -1.49
CA LEU A 640 -12.93 -24.51 -1.72
C LEU A 640 -14.07 -25.52 -1.61
N LEU A 641 -14.24 -26.36 -2.63
CA LEU A 641 -15.32 -27.34 -2.71
C LEU A 641 -14.75 -28.76 -2.82
N VAL A 642 -15.39 -29.71 -2.14
CA VAL A 642 -15.17 -31.14 -2.35
C VAL A 642 -16.15 -31.62 -3.41
N GLU A 643 -15.73 -31.73 -4.67
CA GLU A 643 -16.61 -32.22 -5.73
C GLU A 643 -16.96 -33.69 -5.53
N SER A 644 -15.96 -34.51 -5.20
CA SER A 644 -16.14 -35.93 -4.95
C SER A 644 -14.95 -36.49 -4.17
N THR A 645 -15.14 -37.65 -3.53
CA THR A 645 -14.02 -38.45 -3.02
C THR A 645 -13.34 -39.14 -4.21
N ALA A 646 -12.03 -38.94 -4.35
CA ALA A 646 -11.27 -39.53 -5.43
C ALA A 646 -11.02 -41.01 -5.12
N SER A 647 -11.80 -41.90 -5.75
CA SER A 647 -11.65 -43.35 -5.58
C SER A 647 -10.50 -43.85 -6.45
N LEU A 648 -9.37 -44.21 -5.83
CA LEU A 648 -8.33 -45.00 -6.50
C LEU A 648 -8.66 -46.47 -6.42
N LYS A 649 -8.48 -47.18 -7.55
CA LYS A 649 -8.54 -48.63 -7.54
C LYS A 649 -7.41 -49.18 -6.67
N GLY A 650 -7.76 -49.95 -5.64
CA GLY A 650 -6.79 -50.50 -4.70
C GLY A 650 -6.59 -49.68 -3.42
N ASP A 651 -7.14 -48.47 -3.35
CA ASP A 651 -7.19 -47.66 -2.12
C ASP A 651 -8.42 -48.10 -1.32
N TYR A 652 -8.22 -49.03 -0.41
CA TYR A 652 -9.27 -49.75 0.30
C TYR A 652 -9.59 -49.13 1.65
N ASN A 653 -8.71 -48.28 2.17
CA ASN A 653 -9.00 -47.45 3.33
C ASN A 653 -9.50 -46.04 2.93
N HIS A 654 -9.52 -45.73 1.63
CA HIS A 654 -9.95 -44.45 1.03
C HIS A 654 -9.16 -43.25 1.54
N ASN A 655 -7.87 -43.43 1.83
CA ASN A 655 -6.99 -42.34 2.28
C ASN A 655 -6.34 -41.57 1.12
N GLY A 656 -6.67 -41.92 -0.13
CA GLY A 656 -6.14 -41.31 -1.33
C GLY A 656 -4.78 -41.85 -1.76
N ILE A 657 -4.25 -42.90 -1.13
CA ILE A 657 -2.95 -43.49 -1.44
C ILE A 657 -3.11 -45.01 -1.47
N VAL A 658 -2.69 -45.66 -2.55
CA VAL A 658 -2.64 -47.14 -2.58
C VAL A 658 -1.33 -47.60 -1.95
N ASP A 659 -1.32 -47.95 -0.67
CA ASP A 659 -0.13 -48.34 0.08
C ASP A 659 -0.31 -49.63 0.91
N ALA A 660 0.63 -49.89 1.83
CA ALA A 660 0.61 -51.12 2.62
C ALA A 660 -0.55 -51.18 3.64
N ALA A 661 -1.18 -50.06 3.98
CA ALA A 661 -2.36 -50.03 4.84
C ALA A 661 -3.60 -50.54 4.11
N ASP A 662 -3.70 -50.37 2.80
CA ASP A 662 -4.78 -50.97 2.00
C ASP A 662 -4.67 -52.49 1.91
N TYR A 663 -3.44 -53.00 1.90
CA TYR A 663 -3.20 -54.44 1.96
C TYR A 663 -3.80 -55.06 3.23
N THR A 664 -3.75 -54.37 4.36
CA THR A 664 -4.36 -54.90 5.59
C THR A 664 -5.89 -54.89 5.50
N VAL A 665 -6.50 -53.86 4.89
CA VAL A 665 -7.94 -53.84 4.63
C VAL A 665 -8.37 -54.99 3.74
N TRP A 666 -7.67 -55.22 2.61
CA TRP A 666 -7.94 -56.36 1.74
C TRP A 666 -7.81 -57.68 2.51
N LYS A 667 -6.68 -57.86 3.21
CA LYS A 667 -6.37 -59.12 3.90
C LYS A 667 -7.38 -59.48 4.98
N ASP A 668 -7.88 -58.49 5.71
CA ASP A 668 -8.85 -58.69 6.78
C ASP A 668 -10.28 -58.93 6.25
N SER A 669 -10.52 -58.67 4.96
CA SER A 669 -11.83 -58.74 4.32
C SER A 669 -11.96 -59.80 3.23
N ILE A 670 -10.91 -60.60 2.97
CA ILE A 670 -10.91 -61.71 1.99
C ILE A 670 -12.12 -62.64 2.22
N GLY A 671 -12.87 -62.89 1.15
CA GLY A 671 -14.06 -63.74 1.12
C GLY A 671 -15.36 -63.05 1.55
N SER A 672 -15.30 -61.77 1.93
CA SER A 672 -16.49 -60.97 2.22
C SER A 672 -17.31 -60.73 0.95
N GLN A 673 -18.63 -60.86 1.08
CA GLN A 673 -19.63 -60.52 0.05
C GLN A 673 -20.60 -59.44 0.55
N VAL A 674 -20.32 -58.86 1.72
CA VAL A 674 -21.22 -57.95 2.44
C VAL A 674 -20.54 -56.64 2.82
N LYS A 675 -19.27 -56.70 3.26
CA LYS A 675 -18.41 -55.52 3.43
C LYS A 675 -17.42 -55.52 2.27
N LEU A 676 -17.68 -54.66 1.28
CA LEU A 676 -17.01 -54.69 -0.04
C LEU A 676 -15.97 -53.58 -0.20
N ASP A 677 -15.48 -53.00 0.90
CA ASP A 677 -14.51 -51.90 0.89
C ASP A 677 -13.22 -52.23 0.12
N ALA A 678 -12.85 -53.52 0.04
CA ALA A 678 -11.72 -53.99 -0.76
C ALA A 678 -12.11 -54.75 -2.05
N ASP A 679 -13.33 -54.58 -2.58
CA ASP A 679 -13.75 -55.11 -3.88
C ASP A 679 -13.29 -54.17 -5.01
N GLY A 680 -11.98 -54.12 -5.24
CA GLY A 680 -11.36 -53.24 -6.22
C GLY A 680 -11.69 -53.57 -7.68
N ASN A 681 -12.23 -54.76 -7.96
CA ASN A 681 -12.66 -55.16 -9.29
C ASN A 681 -14.18 -55.05 -9.51
N GLY A 682 -14.97 -54.88 -8.44
CA GLY A 682 -16.40 -54.61 -8.45
C GLY A 682 -17.27 -55.82 -8.77
N ASN A 683 -16.81 -57.04 -8.49
CA ASN A 683 -17.54 -58.28 -8.79
C ASN A 683 -18.46 -58.76 -7.64
N GLY A 684 -18.49 -58.03 -6.52
CA GLY A 684 -19.30 -58.35 -5.34
C GLY A 684 -18.68 -59.38 -4.39
N ILE A 685 -17.39 -59.72 -4.55
CA ILE A 685 -16.65 -60.60 -3.63
C ILE A 685 -15.18 -60.16 -3.51
N ILE A 686 -14.69 -60.02 -2.29
CA ILE A 686 -13.28 -59.68 -2.05
C ILE A 686 -12.42 -60.95 -2.21
N ASP A 687 -11.58 -61.02 -3.24
CA ASP A 687 -10.76 -62.18 -3.55
C ASP A 687 -9.34 -61.83 -4.06
N ALA A 688 -8.67 -62.77 -4.72
CA ALA A 688 -7.31 -62.59 -5.23
C ALA A 688 -7.22 -61.60 -6.41
N ALA A 689 -8.31 -61.38 -7.14
CA ALA A 689 -8.37 -60.36 -8.20
C ALA A 689 -8.30 -58.95 -7.59
N ASP A 690 -8.84 -58.74 -6.38
CA ASP A 690 -8.73 -57.48 -5.66
C ASP A 690 -7.31 -57.22 -5.15
N TYR A 691 -6.63 -58.24 -4.62
CA TYR A 691 -5.20 -58.12 -4.34
C TYR A 691 -4.38 -57.69 -5.57
N THR A 692 -4.74 -58.23 -6.74
CA THR A 692 -4.10 -57.85 -8.00
C THR A 692 -4.42 -56.39 -8.33
N CYS A 693 -5.66 -55.94 -8.09
CA CYS A 693 -6.05 -54.54 -8.21
C CYS A 693 -5.22 -53.62 -7.31
N TRP A 694 -5.09 -53.92 -6.01
CA TRP A 694 -4.20 -53.18 -5.10
C TRP A 694 -2.75 -53.18 -5.59
N LYS A 695 -2.21 -54.35 -5.95
CA LYS A 695 -0.82 -54.49 -6.37
C LYS A 695 -0.51 -53.71 -7.65
N ASP A 696 -1.42 -53.71 -8.61
CA ASP A 696 -1.26 -53.02 -9.89
C ASP A 696 -1.32 -51.50 -9.74
N ASN A 697 -1.96 -51.01 -8.68
CA ASN A 697 -2.07 -49.60 -8.37
C ASN A 697 -1.19 -49.17 -7.18
N PHE A 698 -0.38 -50.05 -6.60
CA PHE A 698 0.47 -49.75 -5.45
C PHE A 698 1.41 -48.58 -5.72
N GLY A 699 1.35 -47.56 -4.87
CA GLY A 699 2.07 -46.29 -5.01
C GLY A 699 1.31 -45.21 -5.79
N GLN A 700 0.09 -45.47 -6.27
CA GLN A 700 -0.77 -44.43 -6.85
C GLN A 700 -1.34 -43.51 -5.76
N THR A 701 -1.53 -42.24 -6.09
CA THR A 701 -2.09 -41.19 -5.21
C THR A 701 -3.18 -40.40 -5.92
N ALA A 702 -4.28 -40.16 -5.21
CA ALA A 702 -5.45 -39.43 -5.68
C ALA A 702 -5.15 -37.93 -5.60
N GLY A 703 -5.23 -37.22 -6.73
CA GLY A 703 -4.92 -35.78 -6.78
C GLY A 703 -3.61 -35.41 -7.49
N SER A 704 -3.02 -36.30 -8.31
CA SER A 704 -2.04 -35.83 -9.29
C SER A 704 -2.77 -34.97 -10.32
N VAL A 705 -2.70 -33.65 -10.13
CA VAL A 705 -3.20 -32.65 -11.08
C VAL A 705 -2.46 -32.86 -12.40
N THR A 706 -3.11 -33.51 -13.37
CA THR A 706 -2.73 -33.30 -14.76
C THR A 706 -3.17 -31.89 -15.10
N VAL A 707 -2.24 -30.94 -15.00
CA VAL A 707 -2.41 -29.63 -15.61
C VAL A 707 -2.73 -29.92 -17.07
N ASN A 708 -3.96 -29.60 -17.51
CA ASN A 708 -4.22 -29.50 -18.94
C ASN A 708 -3.23 -28.45 -19.42
N SER A 709 -2.20 -28.86 -20.16
CA SER A 709 -1.30 -27.93 -20.82
C SER A 709 -2.17 -26.92 -21.56
N VAL A 710 -2.14 -25.67 -21.10
CA VAL A 710 -2.73 -24.54 -21.80
C VAL A 710 -2.31 -24.66 -23.26
N PRO A 711 -3.23 -24.62 -24.24
CA PRO A 711 -2.85 -24.72 -25.64
C PRO A 711 -1.86 -23.61 -25.96
N GLU A 712 -0.59 -23.95 -26.19
CA GLU A 712 0.42 -22.95 -26.54
C GLU A 712 -0.07 -22.19 -27.78
N PRO A 713 -0.11 -20.84 -27.76
CA PRO A 713 -0.49 -20.07 -28.92
C PRO A 713 0.57 -20.25 -30.02
N ALA A 714 0.21 -20.99 -31.07
CA ALA A 714 0.72 -20.85 -32.44
C ALA A 714 2.25 -20.71 -32.66
N ALA A 715 3.11 -21.15 -31.74
CA ALA A 715 4.57 -21.06 -31.89
C ALA A 715 5.09 -21.93 -33.06
N ILE A 716 4.37 -23.02 -33.36
CA ILE A 716 4.65 -23.88 -34.53
C ILE A 716 4.17 -23.23 -35.84
N ALA A 717 3.14 -22.38 -35.82
CA ALA A 717 2.68 -21.67 -37.01
C ALA A 717 3.65 -20.55 -37.45
N LEU A 718 4.39 -19.93 -36.52
CA LEU A 718 5.41 -18.91 -36.84
C LEU A 718 6.74 -19.47 -37.37
N LEU A 719 7.00 -20.78 -37.23
CA LEU A 719 8.18 -21.45 -37.79
C LEU A 719 8.07 -21.78 -39.29
N PHE A 720 6.87 -21.73 -39.88
CA PHE A 720 6.66 -22.02 -41.31
C PHE A 720 6.49 -20.78 -42.22
N VAL A 721 6.32 -19.58 -41.65
CA VAL A 721 6.17 -18.34 -42.43
C VAL A 721 7.44 -17.90 -43.19
N PRO A 722 8.69 -18.15 -42.74
CA PRO A 722 9.87 -17.72 -43.52
C PRO A 722 10.17 -18.62 -44.74
N PHE A 723 9.60 -19.83 -44.82
CA PHE A 723 9.88 -20.77 -45.93
C PHE A 723 8.96 -20.60 -47.14
N LEU A 724 7.87 -19.84 -47.03
CA LEU A 724 6.93 -19.58 -48.14
C LEU A 724 7.18 -18.23 -48.86
N LEU A 725 8.04 -17.36 -48.33
CA LEU A 725 8.39 -16.05 -48.91
C LEU A 725 9.76 -16.00 -49.62
N ALA A 726 10.52 -17.11 -49.64
CA ALA A 726 11.87 -17.16 -50.23
C ALA A 726 11.96 -17.96 -51.55
N ARG A 727 10.84 -18.28 -52.21
CA ARG A 727 10.85 -18.99 -53.50
C ARG A 727 9.96 -18.28 -54.53
N ARG A 728 10.59 -17.79 -55.59
CA ARG A 728 10.14 -16.77 -56.58
C ARG A 728 10.44 -15.39 -56.00
N TRP A 729 11.36 -14.57 -56.49
CA TRP A 729 11.61 -14.20 -57.89
C TRP A 729 13.11 -13.91 -58.12
N THR A 730 13.77 -14.74 -58.94
CA THR A 730 14.97 -14.32 -59.70
C THR A 730 14.86 -14.85 -61.14
N THR A 731 14.95 -13.88 -62.06
CA THR A 731 15.44 -13.91 -63.45
C THR A 731 14.62 -14.58 -64.57
N ALA A 732 14.14 -13.74 -65.51
CA ALA A 732 14.57 -13.65 -66.92
C ALA A 732 13.90 -12.37 -67.50
N ALA A 733 14.49 -11.48 -68.29
CA ALA A 733 15.70 -11.46 -69.10
C ALA A 733 16.24 -10.01 -69.21
#